data_AF-A0A0A1WIF9-F1
#
_entry.id   AF-A0A0A1WIF9-F1
#
_cell.length_a   1.000
_cell.length_b   1.000
_cell.length_c   1.000
_cell.angle_alpha   90.00
_cell.angle_beta   90.00
_cell.angle_gamma   90.00
#
_symmetry.space_group_name_H-M   'P 1'
#
loop_
_entity.id
_entity.type
_entity.pdbx_description
1 polymer ?
#
loop_
_entity_poly.entity_id
_entity_poly.type
_entity_poly.pdbx_seq_one_letter_code
_entity_poly.pdbx_strand_id
1 'polypeptide(L)'
;NMERHCTLDSSMSSLYSGSNVSNTPSAHRQQHENSYNYPTLSSSASPTPSAGGTAGISGIGLLTGASSTNAIATAGGSNSTNATARHGSELSLCSGEGGGGGGMRATTIGSVVVRCGPIQLVIALLQSPDKLYIKVVELEPKITTLGTNLDESIRLQRDHDETLRNIQNLPGPMDEFVQKADKLLASKRISSELVNAMADTLNIIWQDILHLLQDRQHILHLATQLQEKMAQCQRRMDQLEVACIDTMLPIEVAAVQEFLNKFKQLRIDMLTAVMAALKDGNELLAQLKELVNLETLDTRPEHIKRDAARAVHQVQLWLEALHDRRNALETAWQTRKVQLEHCLTLALLGRELDEVEASLRQQRSEVDSLFSLGECEHTANNALHNYREWKQQALLLRDRALKITRAKEKLQASGTFTGDEACARAYNILSACTEHLDLVDQREHWLQQSRDFFGKAENTLSVLEKLEVELANVRLPANTPESFAMYAKVTRDVRSFTEEPLRLGYSILDEVGRTQPETQGVKRVLDEIENRKTYIESICSTSNEDHQRVQKALADFLTQYNDLLNWLMSSGQLYLQQHVDMGNTLEQSKQFLLQHHELMQDLEIKGELINLLLESIKAHLESLSPQQRYDVDSKAEALHKHWIELKDLVLKRVDCVSLLIEFFEKANELDSQLDNLDKQLKQTADEQKLQFLQENWKHVRADYADLKSLGTRFINLKIVDPYLETKSSVTAVEDILNGFSKRQVDVTTSLDNWTTQIAEKREVEIILEKIMSDNEETATKTTQVDTQLYPVFTSTSLDARQLHTITSDKLTNVLQDIDKAQDELQHRIHTTLGIQTKNPESLQKIEQVISNLRALKSKLEGIRYDYKTLLEHILKFLTEITELQRNIDDFFAKQQQQQQQ
;
A
#
# COMPACT_ATOMS: atom_id res chain seq x y z
N ASN A 1 -48.41 -19.78 -30.77
CA ASN A 1 -48.86 -21.15 -31.05
C ASN A 1 -48.48 -22.00 -29.85
N MET A 2 -49.51 -22.51 -29.15
CA MET A 2 -49.54 -23.55 -28.09
C MET A 2 -48.72 -23.28 -26.82
N GLU A 3 -49.35 -22.99 -25.67
CA GLU A 3 -50.12 -23.88 -24.77
C GLU A 3 -49.21 -25.00 -24.21
N ARG A 4 -49.02 -25.22 -22.90
CA ARG A 4 -50.02 -25.20 -21.81
C ARG A 4 -49.34 -25.13 -20.44
N HIS A 5 -50.09 -24.51 -19.54
CA HIS A 5 -49.99 -24.39 -18.08
C HIS A 5 -50.07 -25.72 -17.30
N CYS A 6 -49.84 -25.56 -15.98
CA CYS A 6 -50.34 -26.32 -14.82
C CYS A 6 -49.22 -27.13 -14.13
N THR A 7 -48.98 -27.05 -12.81
CA THR A 7 -49.85 -26.80 -11.64
C THR A 7 -49.00 -26.37 -10.42
N LEU A 8 -49.39 -25.30 -9.68
CA LEU A 8 -49.97 -25.32 -8.30
C LEU A 8 -49.04 -25.95 -7.25
N ASP A 9 -48.39 -25.26 -6.32
CA ASP A 9 -48.78 -24.22 -5.36
C ASP A 9 -49.65 -24.71 -4.18
N SER A 10 -49.15 -24.40 -2.98
CA SER A 10 -49.90 -24.17 -1.72
C SER A 10 -50.47 -25.39 -0.95
N SER A 11 -50.51 -25.44 0.38
CA SER A 11 -50.30 -24.43 1.41
C SER A 11 -50.38 -25.07 2.83
N MET A 12 -49.88 -24.30 3.81
CA MET A 12 -50.52 -23.95 5.09
C MET A 12 -50.05 -24.51 6.46
N SER A 13 -49.78 -23.50 7.31
CA SER A 13 -50.01 -23.34 8.77
C SER A 13 -49.11 -24.09 9.76
N SER A 14 -48.24 -23.42 10.52
CA SER A 14 -48.47 -22.40 11.56
C SER A 14 -49.26 -22.91 12.77
N LEU A 15 -48.59 -23.02 13.93
CA LEU A 15 -48.94 -22.46 15.25
C LEU A 15 -48.39 -23.36 16.37
N TYR A 16 -47.43 -22.84 17.15
CA TYR A 16 -47.48 -22.90 18.61
C TYR A 16 -46.65 -21.75 19.17
N SER A 17 -47.34 -20.81 19.82
CA SER A 17 -46.77 -19.76 20.66
C SER A 17 -47.00 -20.12 22.12
N GLY A 18 -46.01 -19.75 22.94
CA GLY A 18 -46.17 -19.42 24.35
C GLY A 18 -45.22 -20.22 25.26
N SER A 19 -44.57 -19.67 26.28
CA SER A 19 -44.43 -18.31 26.80
C SER A 19 -43.35 -18.35 27.89
N ASN A 20 -42.65 -17.22 28.06
CA ASN A 20 -42.08 -16.67 29.29
C ASN A 20 -40.86 -17.32 29.98
N VAL A 21 -39.86 -16.47 30.22
CA VAL A 21 -39.36 -15.94 31.53
C VAL A 21 -37.87 -15.60 31.35
N SER A 22 -37.52 -14.34 31.07
CA SER A 22 -37.00 -13.36 32.04
C SER A 22 -35.66 -13.74 32.68
N ASN A 23 -34.58 -13.06 32.28
CA ASN A 23 -33.63 -12.46 33.22
C ASN A 23 -32.81 -11.35 32.55
N THR A 24 -32.91 -10.17 33.17
CA THR A 24 -32.15 -8.93 33.04
C THR A 24 -30.68 -9.10 33.51
N PRO A 25 -29.78 -8.09 33.51
CA PRO A 25 -29.98 -6.66 33.20
C PRO A 25 -28.93 -6.01 32.28
N SER A 26 -29.34 -4.89 31.72
CA SER A 26 -28.48 -3.81 31.22
C SER A 26 -28.35 -2.76 32.33
N ALA A 27 -27.17 -2.17 32.54
CA ALA A 27 -27.05 -0.86 33.18
C ALA A 27 -25.76 -0.12 32.76
N HIS A 28 -26.01 1.11 32.27
CA HIS A 28 -25.31 2.39 32.45
C HIS A 28 -23.80 2.53 32.13
N ARG A 29 -23.27 3.54 31.41
CA ARG A 29 -23.54 4.97 31.12
C ARG A 29 -22.42 5.84 31.73
N GLN A 30 -21.78 6.62 30.84
CA GLN A 30 -21.11 7.94 30.99
C GLN A 30 -19.69 8.09 31.56
N GLN A 31 -18.81 8.61 30.66
CA GLN A 31 -18.10 9.91 30.72
C GLN A 31 -17.70 10.49 32.09
N HIS A 32 -16.40 10.79 32.27
CA HIS A 32 -15.88 12.17 32.37
C HIS A 32 -14.34 12.25 32.40
N GLU A 33 -13.87 13.45 32.07
CA GLU A 33 -12.52 14.05 31.98
C GLU A 33 -11.62 13.90 33.23
N ASN A 34 -10.29 14.02 33.11
CA ASN A 34 -9.52 15.29 33.22
C ASN A 34 -8.01 15.10 33.53
N SER A 35 -7.18 15.77 32.72
CA SER A 35 -6.04 16.65 33.04
C SER A 35 -4.79 16.27 33.89
N TYR A 36 -3.68 16.89 33.43
CA TYR A 36 -2.44 17.35 34.12
C TYR A 36 -1.22 16.41 34.22
N ASN A 37 -0.15 16.68 33.45
CA ASN A 37 0.90 17.69 33.72
C ASN A 37 2.31 17.27 33.24
N TYR A 38 3.02 18.27 32.67
CA TYR A 38 4.44 18.32 32.34
C TYR A 38 5.36 18.23 33.58
N PRO A 39 6.68 18.08 33.37
CA PRO A 39 7.53 19.26 33.59
C PRO A 39 8.53 19.55 32.46
N THR A 40 8.81 20.84 32.33
CA THR A 40 9.86 21.51 31.55
C THR A 40 11.06 21.91 32.44
N LEU A 41 12.12 22.41 31.79
CA LEU A 41 13.28 23.23 32.23
C LEU A 41 14.63 22.47 32.21
N SER A 42 15.76 23.02 31.74
CA SER A 42 16.11 24.28 31.07
C SER A 42 17.62 24.32 30.76
N SER A 43 17.98 24.87 29.59
CA SER A 43 19.13 25.74 29.25
C SER A 43 20.54 25.60 29.88
N SER A 44 21.55 25.53 29.00
CA SER A 44 22.60 26.56 28.74
C SER A 44 24.08 26.15 28.82
N ALA A 45 24.82 26.76 27.88
CA ALA A 45 26.24 27.17 27.91
C ALA A 45 27.36 26.17 27.54
N SER A 46 28.07 26.53 26.45
CA SER A 46 29.47 26.19 26.15
C SER A 46 30.42 26.73 27.24
N PRO A 47 31.66 26.19 27.38
CA PRO A 47 32.79 26.72 26.58
C PRO A 47 33.89 25.68 26.21
N THR A 48 34.73 26.03 25.25
CA THR A 48 36.09 25.50 24.98
C THR A 48 37.07 25.92 26.12
N PRO A 49 38.31 25.38 26.31
CA PRO A 49 39.30 25.07 25.26
C PRO A 49 40.37 23.96 25.50
N SER A 50 41.13 23.70 24.42
CA SER A 50 42.59 23.41 24.34
C SER A 50 43.22 22.05 24.76
N ALA A 51 44.00 21.54 23.80
CA ALA A 51 45.39 21.04 23.89
C ALA A 51 45.68 19.52 23.75
N GLY A 52 46.64 19.24 22.84
CA GLY A 52 47.51 18.05 22.79
C GLY A 52 47.06 16.95 21.80
N GLY A 53 47.85 16.46 20.84
CA GLY A 53 49.24 16.68 20.49
C GLY A 53 49.65 15.72 19.34
N THR A 54 50.63 16.18 18.54
CA THR A 54 51.77 15.42 17.97
C THR A 54 51.56 14.08 17.22
N ALA A 55 51.94 14.02 15.93
CA ALA A 55 53.20 13.43 15.43
C ALA A 55 53.10 12.76 14.04
N GLY A 56 54.16 12.93 13.23
CA GLY A 56 54.50 12.23 11.97
C GLY A 56 54.43 13.16 10.75
N ILE A 57 55.47 13.84 10.26
CA ILE A 57 56.89 13.55 9.93
C ILE A 57 57.08 12.54 8.78
N SER A 58 57.78 13.05 7.75
CA SER A 58 58.45 12.41 6.59
C SER A 58 57.65 12.47 5.28
N GLY A 59 58.12 13.08 4.17
CA GLY A 59 59.38 13.76 3.89
C GLY A 59 59.62 13.88 2.37
N ILE A 60 60.29 14.98 1.97
CA ILE A 60 61.35 15.10 0.92
C ILE A 60 60.95 14.76 -0.54
N GLY A 61 61.23 15.53 -1.60
CA GLY A 61 62.01 16.76 -1.94
C GLY A 61 61.55 17.16 -3.37
N LEU A 62 61.94 18.21 -4.09
CA LEU A 62 63.15 19.04 -4.22
C LEU A 62 62.67 20.31 -5.01
N LEU A 63 62.84 21.54 -4.53
CA LEU A 63 63.80 22.60 -4.98
C LEU A 63 64.10 22.60 -6.50
N THR A 64 63.97 23.70 -7.24
CA THR A 64 64.66 25.03 -7.18
C THR A 64 63.86 26.05 -8.03
N GLY A 65 63.86 27.38 -7.92
CA GLY A 65 64.55 28.46 -7.20
C GLY A 65 63.77 29.75 -7.58
N ALA A 66 64.16 30.99 -7.34
CA ALA A 66 65.13 31.64 -6.48
C ALA A 66 64.58 33.07 -6.31
N SER A 67 64.57 33.57 -5.09
CA SER A 67 64.14 34.92 -4.70
C SER A 67 65.28 35.92 -4.82
N SER A 68 64.94 37.20 -5.02
CA SER A 68 65.75 38.30 -4.49
C SER A 68 64.93 39.57 -4.30
N THR A 69 65.17 40.16 -3.14
CA THR A 69 64.52 41.25 -2.43
C THR A 69 65.16 42.62 -2.67
N ASN A 70 64.39 43.66 -2.32
CA ASN A 70 64.79 44.88 -1.61
C ASN A 70 65.44 46.08 -2.35
N ALA A 71 64.71 47.19 -2.17
CA ALA A 71 65.11 48.42 -1.48
C ALA A 71 66.08 49.42 -2.15
N ILE A 72 65.63 50.66 -2.05
CA ILE A 72 66.24 51.94 -2.40
C ILE A 72 67.29 52.33 -1.34
N ALA A 73 68.40 52.91 -1.79
CA ALA A 73 69.18 53.86 -0.99
C ALA A 73 69.90 54.89 -1.88
N THR A 74 69.78 56.14 -1.47
CA THR A 74 70.30 57.39 -2.01
C THR A 74 71.76 57.62 -1.63
N ALA A 75 72.53 58.35 -2.47
CA ALA A 75 73.34 59.54 -2.11
C ALA A 75 74.58 59.74 -3.03
N GLY A 76 74.67 60.96 -3.60
CA GLY A 76 75.83 61.87 -3.58
C GLY A 76 77.12 61.52 -4.33
N GLY A 77 77.67 62.50 -5.07
CA GLY A 77 79.11 62.56 -5.32
C GLY A 77 79.56 63.22 -6.63
N SER A 78 80.32 64.29 -6.50
CA SER A 78 80.80 65.26 -7.48
C SER A 78 81.96 64.81 -8.40
N ASN A 79 82.23 65.69 -9.38
CA ASN A 79 83.53 66.05 -9.99
C ASN A 79 83.99 65.44 -11.33
N SER A 80 83.99 66.33 -12.34
CA SER A 80 85.06 66.69 -13.29
C SER A 80 85.92 65.57 -13.93
N THR A 81 85.97 65.53 -15.26
CA THR A 81 87.11 66.01 -16.08
C THR A 81 86.96 65.69 -17.58
N ASN A 82 87.30 66.71 -18.38
CA ASN A 82 88.04 66.71 -19.65
C ASN A 82 87.61 65.97 -20.93
N ALA A 83 87.69 66.79 -22.00
CA ALA A 83 88.15 66.51 -23.37
C ALA A 83 87.16 65.73 -24.27
N THR A 84 86.92 66.06 -25.52
CA THR A 84 87.77 66.61 -26.58
C THR A 84 86.94 67.32 -27.66
N ALA A 85 87.49 68.39 -28.21
CA ALA A 85 87.03 69.05 -29.44
C ALA A 85 87.36 68.23 -30.71
N ARG A 86 86.59 68.44 -31.79
CA ARG A 86 87.09 68.69 -33.17
C ARG A 86 85.93 68.78 -34.18
N HIS A 87 85.78 69.94 -34.82
CA HIS A 87 85.95 70.11 -36.28
C HIS A 87 85.95 71.61 -36.65
N GLY A 88 87.04 72.07 -37.27
CA GLY A 88 87.16 73.35 -38.02
C GLY A 88 86.42 73.25 -39.37
N SER A 89 86.31 74.28 -40.22
CA SER A 89 87.20 75.41 -40.61
C SER A 89 86.31 76.58 -41.06
N GLU A 90 86.59 77.83 -40.68
CA GLU A 90 87.47 78.84 -41.31
C GLU A 90 87.02 79.41 -42.66
N LEU A 91 86.82 80.74 -42.67
CA LEU A 91 87.01 81.63 -43.80
C LEU A 91 87.55 82.99 -43.32
N SER A 92 88.57 83.48 -44.03
CA SER A 92 88.95 84.88 -44.23
C SER A 92 90.01 85.56 -43.32
N LEU A 93 91.27 85.38 -43.74
CA LEU A 93 92.21 86.40 -44.24
C LEU A 93 92.74 87.57 -43.36
N CYS A 94 94.08 87.59 -43.33
CA CYS A 94 95.02 88.72 -43.41
C CYS A 94 95.47 89.48 -42.14
N SER A 95 96.65 89.05 -41.68
CA SER A 95 97.90 89.82 -41.50
C SER A 95 98.03 90.89 -40.39
N GLY A 96 99.09 90.72 -39.58
CA GLY A 96 100.00 91.82 -39.23
C GLY A 96 100.25 92.08 -37.74
N GLU A 97 101.35 91.52 -37.23
CA GLU A 97 102.32 92.05 -36.22
C GLU A 97 101.85 92.77 -34.91
N GLY A 98 102.18 92.12 -33.79
CA GLY A 98 102.90 92.62 -32.59
C GLY A 98 102.63 94.00 -31.96
N GLY A 99 102.51 94.05 -30.63
CA GLY A 99 102.79 95.28 -29.86
C GLY A 99 102.14 95.34 -28.47
N GLY A 100 102.96 95.55 -27.44
CA GLY A 100 102.56 95.55 -26.03
C GLY A 100 101.65 96.71 -25.60
N GLY A 101 100.84 96.42 -24.58
CA GLY A 101 99.96 97.39 -23.92
C GLY A 101 100.74 98.46 -23.15
N GLY A 102 100.79 99.67 -23.69
CA GLY A 102 101.09 100.89 -22.95
C GLY A 102 99.78 101.52 -22.45
N GLY A 103 99.55 101.50 -21.13
CA GLY A 103 98.46 102.25 -20.51
C GLY A 103 98.65 103.76 -20.69
N MET A 104 97.66 104.44 -21.27
CA MET A 104 97.66 105.90 -21.42
C MET A 104 97.67 106.59 -20.05
N ARG A 105 98.70 107.40 -19.79
CA ARG A 105 98.82 108.22 -18.57
C ARG A 105 98.18 109.59 -18.83
N ALA A 106 96.88 109.71 -18.58
CA ALA A 106 96.13 110.97 -18.66
C ALA A 106 95.77 111.47 -17.25
N THR A 107 95.78 112.80 -17.03
CA THR A 107 95.51 113.45 -15.74
C THR A 107 94.17 114.17 -15.80
N THR A 108 93.30 113.99 -14.82
CA THR A 108 92.02 114.73 -14.75
C THR A 108 92.28 116.22 -14.56
N ILE A 109 91.75 117.04 -15.46
CA ILE A 109 91.87 118.51 -15.41
C ILE A 109 90.53 119.21 -15.13
N GLY A 110 89.41 118.49 -15.17
CA GLY A 110 88.10 119.00 -14.77
C GLY A 110 87.06 117.89 -14.66
N SER A 111 85.96 118.14 -13.94
CA SER A 111 84.81 117.22 -13.86
C SER A 111 83.51 118.00 -13.95
N VAL A 112 82.60 117.53 -14.78
CA VAL A 112 81.24 118.04 -14.96
C VAL A 112 80.28 117.04 -14.37
N VAL A 113 79.46 117.48 -13.42
CA VAL A 113 78.35 116.67 -12.89
C VAL A 113 77.07 117.13 -13.57
N VAL A 114 76.47 116.27 -14.37
CA VAL A 114 75.16 116.46 -14.98
C VAL A 114 74.16 115.71 -14.13
N ARG A 115 73.34 116.46 -13.38
CA ARG A 115 72.24 115.89 -12.60
C ARG A 115 70.93 116.17 -13.31
N CYS A 116 70.25 115.11 -13.74
CA CYS A 116 68.94 115.20 -14.36
C CYS A 116 68.00 114.27 -13.58
N GLY A 117 67.16 114.85 -12.72
CA GLY A 117 66.26 114.09 -11.86
C GLY A 117 67.01 113.14 -10.89
N PRO A 118 66.61 111.85 -10.81
CA PRO A 118 67.25 110.85 -9.96
C PRO A 118 68.56 110.30 -10.54
N ILE A 119 68.90 110.66 -11.79
CA ILE A 119 70.12 110.21 -12.45
C ILE A 119 71.21 111.27 -12.34
N GLN A 120 72.38 110.85 -11.88
CA GLN A 120 73.59 111.65 -11.80
C GLN A 120 74.65 111.06 -12.72
N LEU A 121 75.09 111.86 -13.70
CA LEU A 121 76.16 111.53 -14.63
C LEU A 121 77.37 112.43 -14.34
N VAL A 122 78.47 111.84 -13.92
CA VAL A 122 79.75 112.54 -13.68
C VAL A 122 80.67 112.27 -14.85
N ILE A 123 81.14 113.34 -15.49
CA ILE A 123 82.00 113.32 -16.67
C ILE A 123 83.33 113.97 -16.29
N ALA A 124 84.47 113.30 -16.50
CA ALA A 124 85.80 113.91 -16.33
C ALA A 124 86.37 114.34 -17.68
N LEU A 125 87.00 115.51 -17.67
CA LEU A 125 87.92 115.98 -18.69
C LEU A 125 89.35 115.59 -18.27
N LEU A 126 90.01 114.78 -19.09
CA LEU A 126 91.35 114.24 -18.86
C LEU A 126 92.32 114.85 -19.90
N GLN A 127 93.54 115.18 -19.47
CA GLN A 127 94.61 115.68 -20.34
C GLN A 127 95.77 114.68 -20.40
N SER A 128 96.16 114.30 -21.61
CA SER A 128 97.43 113.63 -21.92
C SER A 128 98.39 114.63 -22.59
N PRO A 129 99.68 114.30 -22.77
CA PRO A 129 100.67 115.22 -23.35
C PRO A 129 100.24 115.84 -24.69
N ASP A 130 99.52 115.07 -25.53
CA ASP A 130 99.18 115.47 -26.90
C ASP A 130 97.66 115.54 -27.19
N LYS A 131 96.79 115.17 -26.24
CA LYS A 131 95.33 115.05 -26.44
C LYS A 131 94.50 115.29 -25.17
N LEU A 132 93.33 115.91 -25.34
CA LEU A 132 92.26 116.00 -24.32
C LEU A 132 91.22 114.89 -24.55
N TYR A 133 90.77 114.27 -23.47
CA TYR A 133 89.75 113.22 -23.48
C TYR A 133 88.62 113.58 -22.52
N ILE A 134 87.40 113.18 -22.84
CA ILE A 134 86.25 113.26 -21.96
C ILE A 134 85.80 111.82 -21.69
N LYS A 135 85.55 111.47 -20.43
CA LYS A 135 85.13 110.12 -20.03
C LYS A 135 84.06 110.17 -18.96
N VAL A 136 83.11 109.25 -19.02
CA VAL A 136 82.15 109.04 -17.93
C VAL A 136 82.89 108.43 -16.74
N VAL A 137 82.84 109.11 -15.60
CA VAL A 137 83.47 108.69 -14.34
C VAL A 137 82.50 107.90 -13.49
N GLU A 138 81.24 108.35 -13.44
CA GLU A 138 80.23 107.78 -12.57
C GLU A 138 78.83 108.01 -13.16
N LEU A 139 77.99 106.98 -13.09
CA LEU A 139 76.57 107.04 -13.41
C LEU A 139 75.83 106.46 -12.20
N GLU A 140 74.99 107.27 -11.55
CA GLU A 140 74.09 106.82 -10.50
C GLU A 140 72.64 106.98 -10.95
N PRO A 141 71.78 105.94 -10.90
CA PRO A 141 72.13 104.56 -10.62
C PRO A 141 73.03 103.95 -11.70
N LYS A 142 73.87 102.98 -11.31
CA LYS A 142 74.85 102.32 -12.19
C LYS A 142 74.18 101.71 -13.41
N ILE A 143 74.90 101.62 -14.53
CA ILE A 143 74.40 101.14 -15.83
C ILE A 143 73.59 99.85 -15.77
N THR A 144 73.99 98.90 -14.93
CA THR A 144 73.35 97.59 -14.78
C THR A 144 72.53 97.45 -13.49
N THR A 145 72.16 98.55 -12.82
CA THR A 145 71.27 98.49 -11.65
C THR A 145 69.88 98.07 -12.13
N LEU A 146 69.43 96.89 -11.69
CA LEU A 146 68.13 96.29 -12.01
C LEU A 146 67.18 96.37 -10.81
N GLY A 147 65.88 96.44 -11.07
CA GLY A 147 64.86 96.35 -10.03
C GLY A 147 64.68 94.92 -9.54
N THR A 148 64.39 94.74 -8.26
CA THR A 148 64.19 93.41 -7.63
C THR A 148 62.78 92.85 -7.81
N ASN A 149 61.84 93.71 -8.20
CA ASN A 149 60.43 93.37 -8.42
C ASN A 149 59.84 94.26 -9.53
N LEU A 150 58.61 93.95 -9.97
CA LEU A 150 58.00 94.61 -11.15
C LEU A 150 57.86 96.11 -10.93
N ASP A 151 57.37 96.51 -9.75
CA ASP A 151 57.15 97.92 -9.41
C ASP A 151 58.46 98.71 -9.42
N GLU A 152 59.53 98.13 -8.88
CA GLU A 152 60.86 98.74 -8.87
C GLU A 152 61.46 98.83 -10.29
N SER A 153 61.33 97.79 -11.11
CA SER A 153 61.82 97.80 -12.51
C SER A 153 61.09 98.83 -13.36
N ILE A 154 59.76 98.91 -13.26
CA ILE A 154 58.95 99.94 -13.97
C ILE A 154 59.36 101.34 -13.52
N ARG A 155 59.61 101.55 -12.22
CA ARG A 155 60.06 102.84 -11.70
C ARG A 155 61.42 103.22 -12.29
N LEU A 156 62.41 102.32 -12.22
CA LEU A 156 63.75 102.56 -12.77
C LEU A 156 63.72 102.82 -14.28
N GLN A 157 62.89 102.10 -15.03
CA GLN A 157 62.69 102.32 -16.46
C GLN A 157 62.11 103.72 -16.73
N ARG A 158 61.01 104.08 -16.06
CA ARG A 158 60.35 105.38 -16.24
C ARG A 158 61.30 106.55 -15.92
N ASP A 159 61.95 106.47 -14.77
CA ASP A 159 62.88 107.51 -14.30
C ASP A 159 64.04 107.70 -15.30
N HIS A 160 64.53 106.59 -15.88
CA HIS A 160 65.59 106.62 -16.89
C HIS A 160 65.12 107.15 -18.24
N ASP A 161 63.95 106.75 -18.71
CA ASP A 161 63.37 107.24 -19.97
C ASP A 161 63.11 108.74 -19.94
N GLU A 162 62.57 109.25 -18.82
CA GLU A 162 62.36 110.67 -18.61
C GLU A 162 63.69 111.44 -18.63
N THR A 163 64.71 110.91 -17.94
CA THR A 163 66.05 111.50 -17.92
C THR A 163 66.70 111.51 -19.31
N LEU A 164 66.68 110.40 -20.03
CA LEU A 164 67.25 110.29 -21.38
C LEU A 164 66.57 111.27 -22.33
N ARG A 165 65.24 111.39 -22.27
CA ARG A 165 64.48 112.36 -23.05
C ARG A 165 64.88 113.80 -22.72
N ASN A 166 65.06 114.13 -21.45
CA ASN A 166 65.49 115.46 -21.02
C ASN A 166 66.92 115.77 -21.51
N ILE A 167 67.83 114.79 -21.48
CA ILE A 167 69.22 114.94 -21.97
C ILE A 167 69.26 115.11 -23.49
N GLN A 168 68.43 114.38 -24.24
CA GLN A 168 68.33 114.52 -25.71
C GLN A 168 67.73 115.86 -26.15
N ASN A 169 66.93 116.51 -25.30
CA ASN A 169 66.32 117.81 -25.59
C ASN A 169 67.22 119.01 -25.24
N LEU A 170 68.36 118.81 -24.57
CA LEU A 170 69.34 119.87 -24.33
C LEU A 170 70.09 120.19 -25.64
N PRO A 171 70.37 121.48 -25.95
CA PRO A 171 71.29 121.81 -27.03
C PRO A 171 72.61 121.08 -26.78
N GLY A 172 73.16 120.45 -27.81
CA GLY A 172 74.32 119.59 -27.63
C GLY A 172 75.47 120.39 -27.00
N PRO A 173 76.32 119.80 -26.15
CA PRO A 173 77.52 120.48 -25.65
C PRO A 173 78.41 121.01 -26.78
N MET A 174 78.24 120.47 -27.99
CA MET A 174 78.75 120.98 -29.26
C MET A 174 78.26 122.38 -29.63
N ASP A 175 76.97 122.68 -29.51
CA ASP A 175 76.41 123.99 -29.88
C ASP A 175 76.94 125.09 -28.95
N GLU A 176 77.04 124.80 -27.65
CA GLU A 176 77.67 125.71 -26.68
C GLU A 176 79.19 125.82 -26.87
N PHE A 177 79.87 124.71 -27.18
CA PHE A 177 81.31 124.68 -27.41
C PHE A 177 81.70 125.46 -28.67
N VAL A 178 80.99 125.26 -29.79
CA VAL A 178 81.18 126.02 -31.04
C VAL A 178 80.96 127.51 -30.77
N GLN A 179 79.89 127.88 -30.08
CA GLN A 179 79.58 129.29 -29.79
C GLN A 179 80.61 129.97 -28.86
N LYS A 180 81.24 129.23 -27.93
CA LYS A 180 82.35 129.71 -27.09
C LYS A 180 83.69 129.68 -27.82
N ALA A 181 83.91 128.72 -28.70
CA ALA A 181 85.14 128.58 -29.47
C ALA A 181 85.24 129.61 -30.60
N ASP A 182 84.13 129.98 -31.24
CA ASP A 182 84.04 131.10 -32.19
C ASP A 182 84.49 132.42 -31.55
N LYS A 183 84.13 132.66 -30.28
CA LYS A 183 84.60 133.81 -29.49
C LYS A 183 86.11 133.76 -29.19
N LEU A 184 86.69 132.57 -29.02
CA LEU A 184 88.13 132.39 -28.78
C LEU A 184 88.95 132.46 -30.07
N LEU A 185 88.42 131.98 -31.20
CA LEU A 185 89.01 132.13 -32.53
C LEU A 185 89.06 133.60 -32.96
N ALA A 186 88.01 134.37 -32.66
CA ALA A 186 87.98 135.82 -32.85
C ALA A 186 89.08 136.57 -32.07
N SER A 187 89.56 136.00 -30.96
CA SER A 187 90.64 136.56 -30.13
C SER A 187 92.07 136.19 -30.58
N LYS A 188 92.23 135.42 -31.69
CA LYS A 188 93.51 134.89 -32.22
C LYS A 188 94.35 134.03 -31.25
N ARG A 189 93.78 133.55 -30.14
CA ARG A 189 94.54 132.80 -29.10
C ARG A 189 94.71 131.30 -29.39
N ILE A 190 93.98 130.72 -30.33
CA ILE A 190 93.93 129.26 -30.57
C ILE A 190 93.79 128.99 -32.08
N SER A 191 94.39 127.91 -32.59
CA SER A 191 94.25 127.45 -33.98
C SER A 191 92.86 126.89 -34.27
N SER A 192 92.31 127.20 -35.46
CA SER A 192 91.04 126.63 -35.98
C SER A 192 91.07 125.10 -36.07
N GLU A 193 92.23 124.53 -36.41
CA GLU A 193 92.41 123.07 -36.50
C GLU A 193 92.24 122.38 -35.15
N LEU A 194 92.73 122.99 -34.06
CA LEU A 194 92.61 122.43 -32.71
C LEU A 194 91.17 122.50 -32.18
N VAL A 195 90.48 123.61 -32.46
CA VAL A 195 89.07 123.78 -32.08
C VAL A 195 88.19 122.73 -32.77
N ASN A 196 88.37 122.54 -34.09
CA ASN A 196 87.62 121.52 -34.83
C ASN A 196 87.93 120.10 -34.34
N ALA A 197 89.19 119.76 -34.10
CA ALA A 197 89.56 118.46 -33.55
C ALA A 197 88.96 118.20 -32.15
N MET A 198 88.89 119.24 -31.30
CA MET A 198 88.22 119.14 -29.99
C MET A 198 86.70 119.03 -30.11
N ALA A 199 86.09 119.71 -31.08
CA ALA A 199 84.67 119.60 -31.40
C ALA A 199 84.33 118.17 -31.89
N ASP A 200 85.09 117.62 -32.83
CA ASP A 200 84.92 116.24 -33.31
C ASP A 200 85.05 115.24 -32.16
N THR A 201 86.05 115.43 -31.30
CA THR A 201 86.26 114.60 -30.10
C THR A 201 85.10 114.72 -29.10
N LEU A 202 84.59 115.94 -28.85
CA LEU A 202 83.44 116.17 -27.96
C LEU A 202 82.16 115.56 -28.52
N ASN A 203 81.95 115.63 -29.84
CA ASN A 203 80.79 115.03 -30.49
C ASN A 203 80.83 113.50 -30.41
N ILE A 204 81.98 112.88 -30.72
CA ILE A 204 82.17 111.42 -30.57
C ILE A 204 81.85 110.99 -29.14
N ILE A 205 82.35 111.71 -28.13
CA ILE A 205 82.16 111.35 -26.73
C ILE A 205 80.72 111.61 -26.26
N TRP A 206 80.06 112.66 -26.76
CA TRP A 206 78.64 112.89 -26.48
C TRP A 206 77.77 111.78 -27.07
N GLN A 207 78.08 111.33 -28.29
CA GLN A 207 77.42 110.17 -28.90
C GLN A 207 77.67 108.89 -28.07
N ASP A 208 78.89 108.69 -27.57
CA ASP A 208 79.22 107.56 -26.70
C ASP A 208 78.44 107.59 -25.37
N ILE A 209 78.24 108.77 -24.76
CA ILE A 209 77.42 108.94 -23.55
C ILE A 209 75.95 108.64 -23.84
N LEU A 210 75.43 109.13 -24.97
CA LEU A 210 74.06 108.84 -25.40
C LEU A 210 73.88 107.34 -25.66
N HIS A 211 74.86 106.69 -26.30
CA HIS A 211 74.87 105.25 -26.50
C HIS A 211 74.84 104.50 -25.16
N LEU A 212 75.68 104.90 -24.20
CA LEU A 212 75.70 104.31 -22.85
C LEU A 212 74.35 104.43 -22.13
N LEU A 213 73.66 105.57 -22.27
CA LEU A 213 72.34 105.77 -21.70
C LEU A 213 71.24 105.01 -22.48
N GLN A 214 71.38 104.85 -23.80
CA GLN A 214 70.51 104.01 -24.63
C GLN A 214 70.68 102.53 -24.30
N ASP A 215 71.91 102.07 -24.06
CA ASP A 215 72.21 100.72 -23.59
C ASP A 215 71.53 100.47 -22.23
N ARG A 216 71.66 101.43 -21.29
CA ARG A 216 70.95 101.36 -20.01
C ARG A 216 69.42 101.31 -20.20
N GLN A 217 68.89 102.12 -21.11
CA GLN A 217 67.46 102.12 -21.43
C GLN A 217 67.04 100.73 -21.91
N HIS A 218 67.77 100.15 -22.85
CA HIS A 218 67.50 98.83 -23.40
C HIS A 218 67.54 97.74 -22.31
N ILE A 219 68.55 97.74 -21.43
CA ILE A 219 68.66 96.82 -20.28
C ILE A 219 67.45 96.95 -19.34
N LEU A 220 67.02 98.18 -19.01
CA LEU A 220 65.88 98.41 -18.12
C LEU A 220 64.55 97.99 -18.76
N HIS A 221 64.40 98.14 -20.08
CA HIS A 221 63.25 97.63 -20.82
C HIS A 221 63.21 96.10 -20.75
N LEU A 222 64.32 95.44 -21.05
CA LEU A 222 64.43 93.97 -20.97
C LEU A 222 64.22 93.46 -19.54
N ALA A 223 64.76 94.15 -18.53
CA ALA A 223 64.56 93.81 -17.12
C ALA A 223 63.11 93.99 -16.67
N THR A 224 62.42 95.01 -17.14
CA THR A 224 61.00 95.23 -16.85
C THR A 224 60.12 94.19 -17.55
N GLN A 225 60.42 93.85 -18.80
CA GLN A 225 59.74 92.78 -19.54
C GLN A 225 59.92 91.42 -18.85
N LEU A 226 61.15 91.06 -18.48
CA LEU A 226 61.43 89.85 -17.70
C LEU A 226 60.60 89.84 -16.42
N GLN A 227 60.61 90.94 -15.66
CA GLN A 227 59.92 90.98 -14.38
C GLN A 227 58.40 90.92 -14.52
N GLU A 228 57.83 91.45 -15.61
CA GLU A 228 56.42 91.29 -15.95
C GLU A 228 56.08 89.82 -16.25
N LYS A 229 56.92 89.13 -17.05
CA LYS A 229 56.76 87.70 -17.29
C LYS A 229 56.95 86.86 -16.04
N MET A 230 57.88 87.21 -15.16
CA MET A 230 58.08 86.53 -13.87
C MET A 230 56.82 86.65 -12.99
N ALA A 231 56.20 87.83 -12.91
CA ALA A 231 54.95 88.01 -12.17
C ALA A 231 53.75 87.26 -12.80
N GLN A 232 53.67 87.22 -14.13
CA GLN A 232 52.67 86.40 -14.82
C GLN A 232 52.89 84.90 -14.55
N CYS A 233 54.15 84.46 -14.58
CA CYS A 233 54.53 83.08 -14.32
C CYS A 233 54.22 82.65 -12.89
N GLN A 234 54.53 83.48 -11.90
CA GLN A 234 54.17 83.25 -10.50
C GLN A 234 52.65 83.01 -10.34
N ARG A 235 51.80 83.87 -10.94
CA ARG A 235 50.33 83.67 -10.91
C ARG A 235 49.89 82.34 -11.51
N ARG A 236 50.51 81.89 -12.60
CA ARG A 236 50.20 80.59 -13.23
C ARG A 236 50.69 79.42 -12.37
N MET A 237 51.85 79.55 -11.72
CA MET A 237 52.35 78.58 -10.75
C MET A 237 51.40 78.46 -9.55
N ASP A 238 50.93 79.58 -8.98
CA ASP A 238 50.00 79.59 -7.84
C ASP A 238 48.68 78.88 -8.19
N GLN A 239 48.12 79.12 -9.38
CA GLN A 239 46.89 78.45 -9.84
C GLN A 239 47.04 76.92 -9.92
N LEU A 240 48.18 76.45 -10.41
CA LEU A 240 48.48 75.02 -10.49
C LEU A 240 48.76 74.43 -9.09
N GLU A 241 49.43 75.17 -8.22
CA GLU A 241 49.74 74.78 -6.85
C GLU A 241 48.46 74.56 -6.03
N VAL A 242 47.50 75.49 -6.12
CA VAL A 242 46.17 75.32 -5.51
C VAL A 242 45.49 74.03 -5.97
N ALA A 243 45.54 73.73 -7.26
CA ALA A 243 44.95 72.50 -7.80
C ALA A 243 45.71 71.22 -7.40
N CYS A 244 47.00 71.33 -7.07
CA CYS A 244 47.79 70.21 -6.53
C CYS A 244 47.46 69.91 -5.06
N ILE A 245 47.15 70.95 -4.28
CA ILE A 245 46.88 70.87 -2.84
C ILE A 245 45.41 70.52 -2.55
N ASP A 246 44.48 70.86 -3.44
CA ASP A 246 43.06 70.58 -3.25
C ASP A 246 42.83 69.11 -2.88
N THR A 247 42.32 68.86 -1.68
CA THR A 247 42.12 67.52 -1.13
C THR A 247 40.79 66.90 -1.55
N MET A 248 39.86 67.69 -2.11
CA MET A 248 38.56 67.20 -2.51
C MET A 248 38.69 66.37 -3.79
N LEU A 249 38.39 65.08 -3.69
CA LEU A 249 38.41 64.15 -4.82
C LEU A 249 36.98 63.94 -5.32
N PRO A 250 36.68 64.27 -6.59
CA PRO A 250 35.38 63.98 -7.17
C PRO A 250 35.13 62.46 -7.20
N ILE A 251 33.90 62.04 -6.89
CA ILE A 251 33.52 60.62 -6.85
C ILE A 251 32.93 60.18 -8.21
N GLU A 252 32.36 61.12 -8.97
CA GLU A 252 31.74 60.85 -10.26
C GLU A 252 32.76 60.82 -11.40
N VAL A 253 32.62 59.84 -12.29
CA VAL A 253 33.50 59.65 -13.47
C VAL A 253 33.62 60.93 -14.31
N ALA A 254 32.49 61.59 -14.60
CA ALA A 254 32.47 62.81 -15.42
C ALA A 254 33.22 63.97 -14.74
N ALA A 255 33.00 64.16 -13.43
CA ALA A 255 33.65 65.20 -12.66
C ALA A 255 35.17 64.99 -12.55
N VAL A 256 35.64 63.74 -12.37
CA VAL A 256 37.08 63.43 -12.34
C VAL A 256 37.72 63.68 -13.72
N GLN A 257 37.06 63.31 -14.82
CA GLN A 257 37.54 63.56 -16.17
C GLN A 257 37.65 65.05 -16.49
N GLU A 258 36.64 65.85 -16.12
CA GLU A 258 36.65 67.29 -16.29
C GLU A 258 37.80 67.93 -15.49
N PHE A 259 37.98 67.49 -14.23
CA PHE A 259 39.08 67.96 -13.39
C PHE A 259 40.45 67.62 -13.98
N LEU A 260 40.67 66.39 -14.45
CA LEU A 260 41.90 65.98 -15.13
C LEU A 260 42.22 66.83 -16.37
N ASN A 261 41.20 67.16 -17.17
CA ASN A 261 41.36 68.03 -18.34
C ASN A 261 41.75 69.45 -17.93
N LYS A 262 41.08 70.02 -16.92
CA LYS A 262 41.43 71.33 -16.35
C LYS A 262 42.85 71.32 -15.77
N PHE A 263 43.23 70.25 -15.05
CA PHE A 263 44.54 70.08 -14.44
C PHE A 263 45.67 69.96 -15.48
N LYS A 264 45.39 69.30 -16.61
CA LYS A 264 46.27 69.29 -17.79
C LYS A 264 46.45 70.69 -18.37
N GLN A 265 45.37 71.47 -18.49
CA GLN A 265 45.43 72.83 -19.01
C GLN A 265 46.25 73.76 -18.09
N LEU A 266 46.07 73.66 -16.78
CA LEU A 266 46.84 74.45 -15.80
C LEU A 266 48.36 74.24 -15.92
N ARG A 267 48.80 73.00 -16.18
CA ARG A 267 50.21 72.70 -16.46
C ARG A 267 50.71 73.35 -17.75
N ILE A 268 49.92 73.29 -18.83
CA ILE A 268 50.28 73.92 -20.11
C ILE A 268 50.43 75.44 -19.91
N ASP A 269 49.49 76.06 -19.21
CA ASP A 269 49.51 77.50 -18.93
C ASP A 269 50.74 77.90 -18.10
N MET A 270 51.09 77.12 -17.07
CA MET A 270 52.29 77.33 -16.25
C MET A 270 53.58 77.18 -17.07
N LEU A 271 53.74 76.09 -17.83
CA LEU A 271 54.94 75.85 -18.64
C LEU A 271 55.12 76.92 -19.72
N THR A 272 54.03 77.36 -20.35
CA THR A 272 54.06 78.45 -21.35
C THR A 272 54.55 79.76 -20.72
N ALA A 273 54.09 80.07 -19.51
CA ALA A 273 54.54 81.27 -18.79
C ALA A 273 56.01 81.16 -18.34
N VAL A 274 56.47 79.97 -17.91
CA VAL A 274 57.89 79.71 -17.59
C VAL A 274 58.77 79.91 -18.83
N MET A 275 58.36 79.37 -19.98
CA MET A 275 59.08 79.53 -21.24
C MET A 275 59.21 81.00 -21.64
N ALA A 276 58.14 81.79 -21.49
CA ALA A 276 58.17 83.22 -21.77
C ALA A 276 59.16 83.96 -20.85
N ALA A 277 59.12 83.69 -19.54
CA ALA A 277 60.06 84.30 -18.58
C ALA A 277 61.52 83.89 -18.84
N LEU A 278 61.78 82.62 -19.19
CA LEU A 278 63.11 82.14 -19.54
C LEU A 278 63.63 82.77 -20.83
N LYS A 279 62.77 82.97 -21.83
CA LYS A 279 63.14 83.64 -23.09
C LYS A 279 63.63 85.06 -22.81
N ASP A 280 62.80 85.86 -22.15
CA ASP A 280 63.09 87.26 -21.85
C ASP A 280 64.29 87.36 -20.89
N GLY A 281 64.45 86.40 -19.97
CA GLY A 281 65.59 86.34 -19.05
C GLY A 281 66.91 86.01 -19.75
N ASN A 282 66.89 85.11 -20.73
CA ASN A 282 68.07 84.80 -21.54
C ASN A 282 68.45 85.97 -22.46
N GLU A 283 67.48 86.71 -22.99
CA GLU A 283 67.71 87.92 -23.78
C GLU A 283 68.39 89.01 -22.95
N LEU A 284 67.88 89.27 -21.74
CA LEU A 284 68.53 90.18 -20.78
C LEU A 284 69.94 89.71 -20.39
N LEU A 285 70.13 88.41 -20.14
CA LEU A 285 71.45 87.85 -19.83
C LEU A 285 72.43 88.00 -20.99
N ALA A 286 71.99 87.84 -22.24
CA ALA A 286 72.83 88.03 -23.41
C ALA A 286 73.35 89.48 -23.48
N GLN A 287 72.45 90.46 -23.31
CA GLN A 287 72.81 91.88 -23.28
C GLN A 287 73.76 92.21 -22.11
N LEU A 288 73.49 91.72 -20.91
CA LEU A 288 74.36 91.97 -19.75
C LEU A 288 75.74 91.31 -19.91
N LYS A 289 75.83 90.14 -20.55
CA LYS A 289 77.11 89.46 -20.84
C LYS A 289 77.92 90.18 -21.90
N GLU A 290 77.27 90.79 -22.89
CA GLU A 290 77.93 91.64 -23.87
C GLU A 290 78.64 92.81 -23.18
N LEU A 291 77.97 93.48 -22.23
CA LEU A 291 78.55 94.56 -21.42
C LEU A 291 79.72 94.13 -20.53
N VAL A 292 79.76 92.87 -20.09
CA VAL A 292 80.92 92.31 -19.36
C VAL A 292 82.14 92.18 -20.29
N ASN A 293 81.90 91.91 -21.58
CA ASN A 293 82.94 91.69 -22.59
C ASN A 293 83.42 93.00 -23.27
N LEU A 294 82.67 94.10 -23.17
CA LEU A 294 83.07 95.40 -23.73
C LEU A 294 84.34 95.98 -23.07
N GLU A 295 85.19 96.61 -23.88
CA GLU A 295 86.24 97.53 -23.42
C GLU A 295 85.60 98.89 -23.11
N THR A 296 85.65 99.31 -21.84
CA THR A 296 84.81 100.42 -21.34
C THR A 296 85.44 101.81 -21.50
N LEU A 297 84.56 102.81 -21.68
CA LEU A 297 84.90 104.24 -21.63
C LEU A 297 85.24 104.75 -20.22
N ASP A 298 85.04 103.95 -19.17
CA ASP A 298 85.38 104.29 -17.78
C ASP A 298 86.91 104.48 -17.61
N THR A 299 87.27 105.32 -16.65
CA THR A 299 88.65 105.55 -16.19
C THR A 299 89.13 104.47 -15.22
N ARG A 300 88.20 103.74 -14.60
CA ARG A 300 88.45 102.62 -13.71
C ARG A 300 88.32 101.32 -14.51
N PRO A 301 89.43 100.64 -14.83
CA PRO A 301 89.35 99.28 -15.34
C PRO A 301 88.55 98.44 -14.32
N GLU A 302 87.63 97.61 -14.81
CA GLU A 302 86.85 96.62 -14.04
C GLU A 302 85.57 97.05 -13.29
N HIS A 303 85.22 98.34 -13.16
CA HIS A 303 84.04 98.71 -12.34
C HIS A 303 82.69 98.37 -13.02
N ILE A 304 82.50 98.82 -14.28
CA ILE A 304 81.30 98.48 -15.08
C ILE A 304 81.21 96.97 -15.32
N LYS A 305 82.34 96.30 -15.58
CA LYS A 305 82.39 94.84 -15.72
C LYS A 305 81.92 94.12 -14.47
N ARG A 306 82.37 94.55 -13.28
CA ARG A 306 81.95 93.99 -11.99
C ARG A 306 80.47 94.18 -11.71
N ASP A 307 79.93 95.36 -12.00
CA ASP A 307 78.51 95.64 -11.80
C ASP A 307 77.63 94.91 -12.83
N ALA A 308 78.08 94.75 -14.07
CA ALA A 308 77.43 93.92 -15.08
C ALA A 308 77.47 92.43 -14.69
N ALA A 309 78.61 91.92 -14.19
CA ALA A 309 78.72 90.56 -13.67
C ALA A 309 77.79 90.31 -12.47
N ARG A 310 77.62 91.31 -11.58
CA ARG A 310 76.64 91.23 -10.48
C ARG A 310 75.20 91.16 -11.00
N ALA A 311 74.86 91.97 -12.01
CA ALA A 311 73.54 91.94 -12.63
C ALA A 311 73.26 90.60 -13.36
N VAL A 312 74.26 90.05 -14.07
CA VAL A 312 74.20 88.70 -14.64
C VAL A 312 73.88 87.67 -13.55
N HIS A 313 74.61 87.71 -12.43
CA HIS A 313 74.37 86.79 -11.32
C HIS A 313 72.97 86.97 -10.71
N GLN A 314 72.51 88.21 -10.54
CA GLN A 314 71.18 88.51 -10.03
C GLN A 314 70.08 87.91 -10.92
N VAL A 315 70.18 88.07 -12.24
CA VAL A 315 69.21 87.48 -13.19
C VAL A 315 69.31 85.95 -13.18
N GLN A 316 70.51 85.38 -13.09
CA GLN A 316 70.69 83.92 -12.94
C GLN A 316 69.96 83.38 -11.72
N LEU A 317 70.09 84.03 -10.55
CA LEU A 317 69.39 83.64 -9.32
C LEU A 317 67.86 83.68 -9.49
N TRP A 318 67.32 84.67 -10.20
CA TRP A 318 65.88 84.71 -10.49
C TRP A 318 65.42 83.54 -11.36
N LEU A 319 66.19 83.18 -12.40
CA LEU A 319 65.88 82.06 -13.27
C LEU A 319 66.07 80.70 -12.57
N GLU A 320 67.06 80.57 -11.69
CA GLU A 320 67.27 79.41 -10.83
C GLU A 320 66.09 79.20 -9.89
N ALA A 321 65.66 80.25 -9.17
CA ALA A 321 64.48 80.19 -8.28
C ALA A 321 63.20 79.80 -9.04
N LEU A 322 63.03 80.32 -10.26
CA LEU A 322 61.91 79.94 -11.14
C LEU A 322 61.98 78.45 -11.51
N HIS A 323 63.16 77.97 -11.88
CA HIS A 323 63.38 76.59 -12.27
C HIS A 323 63.12 75.61 -11.10
N ASP A 324 63.61 75.93 -9.91
CA ASP A 324 63.41 75.11 -8.71
C ASP A 324 61.93 75.03 -8.33
N ARG A 325 61.21 76.16 -8.36
CA ARG A 325 59.77 76.17 -8.12
C ARG A 325 59.01 75.36 -9.17
N ARG A 326 59.38 75.48 -10.46
CA ARG A 326 58.81 74.67 -11.54
C ARG A 326 59.02 73.17 -11.31
N ASN A 327 60.19 72.75 -10.85
CA ASN A 327 60.48 71.34 -10.57
C ASN A 327 59.66 70.79 -9.41
N ALA A 328 59.55 71.55 -8.31
CA ALA A 328 58.73 71.19 -7.16
C ALA A 328 57.26 71.03 -7.57
N LEU A 329 56.74 72.00 -8.32
CA LEU A 329 55.36 72.00 -8.78
C LEU A 329 55.06 70.89 -9.79
N GLU A 330 56.02 70.58 -10.69
CA GLU A 330 55.90 69.46 -11.63
C GLU A 330 55.83 68.11 -10.89
N THR A 331 56.59 67.95 -9.81
CA THR A 331 56.56 66.75 -8.97
C THR A 331 55.23 66.62 -8.21
N ALA A 332 54.74 67.73 -7.65
CA ALA A 332 53.42 67.79 -7.01
C ALA A 332 52.29 67.50 -8.00
N TRP A 333 52.36 68.09 -9.20
CA TRP A 333 51.42 67.85 -10.29
C TRP A 333 51.40 66.39 -10.71
N GLN A 334 52.57 65.78 -10.93
CA GLN A 334 52.66 64.37 -11.34
C GLN A 334 52.07 63.44 -10.28
N THR A 335 52.33 63.72 -9.00
CA THR A 335 51.76 62.96 -7.87
C THR A 335 50.24 63.07 -7.85
N ARG A 336 49.71 64.29 -7.92
CA ARG A 336 48.27 64.55 -7.91
C ARG A 336 47.57 63.98 -9.14
N LYS A 337 48.21 64.04 -10.32
CA LYS A 337 47.70 63.45 -11.56
C LYS A 337 47.49 61.94 -11.40
N VAL A 338 48.49 61.22 -10.89
CA VAL A 338 48.37 59.77 -10.65
C VAL A 338 47.24 59.47 -9.68
N GLN A 339 47.07 60.26 -8.61
CA GLN A 339 45.95 60.12 -7.69
C GLN A 339 44.58 60.28 -8.38
N LEU A 340 44.44 61.27 -9.26
CA LEU A 340 43.21 61.51 -10.01
C LEU A 340 42.92 60.41 -11.05
N GLU A 341 43.94 59.90 -11.74
CA GLU A 341 43.82 58.77 -12.66
C GLU A 341 43.38 57.49 -11.93
N HIS A 342 43.91 57.26 -10.72
CA HIS A 342 43.44 56.16 -9.87
C HIS A 342 42.00 56.39 -9.35
N CYS A 343 41.61 57.61 -8.99
CA CYS A 343 40.20 57.94 -8.64
C CYS A 343 39.26 57.60 -9.80
N LEU A 344 39.63 58.01 -11.02
CA LEU A 344 38.84 57.73 -12.22
C LEU A 344 38.67 56.22 -12.42
N THR A 345 39.76 55.47 -12.28
CA THR A 345 39.74 54.00 -12.38
C THR A 345 38.83 53.39 -11.31
N LEU A 346 38.90 53.86 -10.06
CA LEU A 346 38.04 53.39 -8.98
C LEU A 346 36.56 53.69 -9.24
N ALA A 347 36.23 54.87 -9.75
CA ALA A 347 34.86 55.28 -10.08
C ALA A 347 34.28 54.44 -11.23
N LEU A 348 35.08 54.16 -12.28
CA LEU A 348 34.68 53.27 -13.38
C LEU A 348 34.41 51.84 -12.88
N LEU A 349 35.32 51.30 -12.05
CA LEU A 349 35.13 49.98 -11.43
C LEU A 349 33.93 49.95 -10.47
N GLY A 350 33.62 51.08 -9.81
CA GLY A 350 32.40 51.23 -9.00
C GLY A 350 31.14 51.09 -9.84
N ARG A 351 31.05 51.82 -10.95
CA ARG A 351 29.92 51.73 -11.89
C ARG A 351 29.76 50.33 -12.50
N GLU A 352 30.87 49.71 -12.94
CA GLU A 352 30.80 48.34 -13.46
C GLU A 352 30.32 47.34 -12.41
N LEU A 353 30.65 47.57 -11.14
CA LEU A 353 30.20 46.74 -10.02
C LEU A 353 28.70 46.93 -9.75
N ASP A 354 28.19 48.16 -9.84
CA ASP A 354 26.76 48.45 -9.71
C ASP A 354 25.95 47.76 -10.82
N GLU A 355 26.46 47.73 -12.05
CA GLU A 355 25.86 46.99 -13.17
C GLU A 355 25.81 45.48 -12.90
N VAL A 356 26.90 44.90 -12.39
CA VAL A 356 26.95 43.48 -12.00
C VAL A 356 25.92 43.18 -10.91
N GLU A 357 25.81 44.03 -9.90
CA GLU A 357 24.86 43.89 -8.80
C GLU A 357 23.40 43.96 -9.29
N ALA A 358 23.10 44.86 -10.23
CA ALA A 358 21.79 44.97 -10.86
C ALA A 358 21.44 43.72 -11.69
N SER A 359 22.37 43.24 -12.52
CA SER A 359 22.17 41.99 -13.28
C SER A 359 21.99 40.77 -12.37
N LEU A 360 22.73 40.69 -11.25
CA LEU A 360 22.57 39.62 -10.27
C LEU A 360 21.16 39.61 -9.66
N ARG A 361 20.65 40.80 -9.29
CA ARG A 361 19.28 40.94 -8.75
C ARG A 361 18.22 40.49 -9.75
N GLN A 362 18.39 40.85 -11.02
CA GLN A 362 17.48 40.44 -12.08
C GLN A 362 17.48 38.91 -12.25
N GLN A 363 18.67 38.29 -12.40
CA GLN A 363 18.78 36.83 -12.57
C GLN A 363 18.23 36.06 -11.38
N ARG A 364 18.50 36.51 -10.14
CA ARG A 364 17.91 35.90 -8.94
C ARG A 364 16.38 35.91 -8.97
N SER A 365 15.77 37.03 -9.36
CA SER A 365 14.32 37.14 -9.46
C SER A 365 13.73 36.19 -10.52
N GLU A 366 14.38 36.04 -11.67
CA GLU A 366 13.97 35.11 -12.73
C GLU A 366 14.08 33.65 -12.26
N VAL A 367 15.19 33.30 -11.61
CA VAL A 367 15.47 31.95 -11.10
C VAL A 367 14.52 31.56 -9.97
N ASP A 368 14.23 32.45 -9.02
CA ASP A 368 13.35 32.15 -7.88
C ASP A 368 11.86 32.09 -8.24
N SER A 369 11.39 32.88 -9.20
CA SER A 369 9.97 32.90 -9.58
C SER A 369 9.55 31.69 -10.43
N LEU A 370 10.50 31.02 -11.08
CA LEU A 370 10.23 29.99 -12.10
C LEU A 370 10.70 28.58 -11.69
N PHE A 371 11.18 28.40 -10.46
CA PHE A 371 11.67 27.09 -10.03
C PHE A 371 10.53 26.09 -9.87
N SER A 372 10.64 24.97 -10.57
CA SER A 372 9.76 23.81 -10.51
C SER A 372 10.52 22.60 -11.05
N LEU A 373 10.29 21.40 -10.51
CA LEU A 373 10.88 20.18 -11.05
C LEU A 373 10.17 19.67 -12.32
N GLY A 374 9.10 20.34 -12.73
CA GLY A 374 8.24 19.93 -13.85
C GLY A 374 7.13 18.96 -13.44
N GLU A 375 6.23 18.69 -14.38
CA GLU A 375 5.12 17.74 -14.21
C GLU A 375 5.25 16.50 -15.10
N CYS A 376 6.14 16.56 -16.09
CA CYS A 376 6.41 15.50 -17.06
C CYS A 376 7.82 15.69 -17.62
N GLU A 377 8.32 14.71 -18.39
CA GLU A 377 9.66 14.76 -18.96
C GLU A 377 9.87 16.03 -19.80
N HIS A 378 8.89 16.39 -20.62
CA HIS A 378 8.96 17.58 -21.48
C HIS A 378 9.12 18.88 -20.69
N THR A 379 8.30 19.08 -19.64
CA THR A 379 8.36 20.31 -18.82
C THR A 379 9.64 20.38 -17.98
N ALA A 380 10.08 19.25 -17.42
CA ALA A 380 11.36 19.15 -16.70
C ALA A 380 12.54 19.43 -17.65
N ASN A 381 12.51 18.91 -18.88
CA ASN A 381 13.57 19.14 -19.86
C ASN A 381 13.63 20.60 -20.36
N ASN A 382 12.48 21.25 -20.56
CA ASN A 382 12.43 22.67 -20.89
C ASN A 382 13.01 23.54 -19.77
N ALA A 383 12.63 23.28 -18.52
CA ALA A 383 13.20 23.97 -17.36
C ALA A 383 14.71 23.73 -17.24
N LEU A 384 15.17 22.48 -17.43
CA LEU A 384 16.60 22.14 -17.43
C LEU A 384 17.38 22.91 -18.50
N HIS A 385 16.81 23.09 -19.69
CA HIS A 385 17.45 23.88 -20.75
C HIS A 385 17.64 25.35 -20.33
N ASN A 386 16.60 25.97 -19.75
CA ASN A 386 16.67 27.34 -19.24
C ASN A 386 17.73 27.48 -18.14
N TYR A 387 17.78 26.52 -17.19
CA TYR A 387 18.78 26.53 -16.11
C TYR A 387 20.23 26.35 -16.62
N ARG A 388 20.44 25.59 -17.72
CA ARG A 388 21.75 25.52 -18.38
C ARG A 388 22.19 26.85 -18.97
N GLU A 389 21.26 27.58 -19.61
CA GLU A 389 21.55 28.92 -20.11
C GLU A 389 21.83 29.90 -18.97
N TRP A 390 20.97 29.92 -17.94
CA TRP A 390 21.16 30.77 -16.76
C TRP A 390 22.47 30.48 -16.02
N LYS A 391 22.90 29.22 -15.95
CA LYS A 391 24.22 28.86 -15.39
C LYS A 391 25.37 29.48 -16.16
N GLN A 392 25.31 29.48 -17.50
CA GLN A 392 26.33 30.15 -18.32
C GLN A 392 26.33 31.66 -18.06
N GLN A 393 25.16 32.27 -17.91
CA GLN A 393 25.08 33.70 -17.60
C GLN A 393 25.59 34.02 -16.18
N ALA A 394 25.28 33.19 -15.18
CA ALA A 394 25.78 33.33 -13.81
C ALA A 394 27.31 33.16 -13.73
N LEU A 395 27.89 32.24 -14.51
CA LEU A 395 29.35 32.09 -14.67
C LEU A 395 30.00 33.37 -15.20
N LEU A 396 29.45 33.94 -16.28
CA LEU A 396 29.96 35.19 -16.86
C LEU A 396 29.86 36.34 -15.87
N LEU A 397 28.77 36.41 -15.09
CA LEU A 397 28.56 37.44 -14.08
C LEU A 397 29.58 37.34 -12.93
N ARG A 398 29.79 36.13 -12.39
CA ARG A 398 30.82 35.86 -11.38
C ARG A 398 32.22 36.20 -11.90
N ASP A 399 32.55 35.83 -13.13
CA ASP A 399 33.86 36.13 -13.73
C ASP A 399 34.08 37.63 -13.92
N ARG A 400 33.02 38.38 -14.27
CA ARG A 400 33.06 39.85 -14.32
C ARG A 400 33.29 40.43 -12.91
N ALA A 401 32.56 39.97 -11.90
CA ALA A 401 32.75 40.39 -10.51
C ALA A 401 34.18 40.12 -10.00
N LEU A 402 34.75 38.95 -10.33
CA LEU A 402 36.11 38.57 -9.95
C LEU A 402 37.16 39.49 -10.59
N LYS A 403 37.00 39.81 -11.88
CA LYS A 403 37.89 40.75 -12.59
C LYS A 403 37.87 42.13 -11.95
N ILE A 404 36.68 42.65 -11.62
CA ILE A 404 36.52 43.95 -10.95
C ILE A 404 37.17 43.93 -9.57
N THR A 405 36.95 42.87 -8.80
CA THR A 405 37.53 42.71 -7.45
C THR A 405 39.06 42.73 -7.49
N ARG A 406 39.68 41.94 -8.38
CA ARG A 406 41.14 41.95 -8.58
C ARG A 406 41.68 43.30 -9.06
N ALA A 407 40.94 43.99 -9.93
CA ALA A 407 41.33 45.33 -10.38
C ALA A 407 41.32 46.35 -9.24
N LYS A 408 40.31 46.29 -8.36
CA LYS A 408 40.23 47.13 -7.15
C LYS A 408 41.34 46.82 -6.15
N GLU A 409 41.65 45.54 -5.90
CA GLU A 409 42.79 45.14 -5.05
C GLU A 409 44.13 45.67 -5.57
N LYS A 410 44.36 45.56 -6.88
CA LYS A 410 45.58 46.08 -7.50
C LYS A 410 45.68 47.60 -7.33
N LEU A 411 44.55 48.30 -7.40
CA LEU A 411 44.49 49.74 -7.15
C LEU A 411 44.77 50.06 -5.67
N GLN A 412 44.26 49.26 -4.74
CA GLN A 412 44.53 49.41 -3.30
C GLN A 412 46.02 49.20 -2.99
N ALA A 413 46.64 48.18 -3.59
CA ALA A 413 48.07 47.90 -3.44
C ALA A 413 48.98 49.04 -3.92
N SER A 414 48.48 49.95 -4.77
CA SER A 414 49.22 51.14 -5.21
C SER A 414 49.43 52.18 -4.09
N GLY A 415 48.74 52.05 -2.95
CA GLY A 415 48.88 52.94 -1.79
C GLY A 415 48.19 54.30 -1.91
N THR A 416 47.43 54.51 -2.99
CA THR A 416 46.77 55.80 -3.29
C THR A 416 45.53 56.04 -2.43
N PHE A 417 44.85 54.97 -2.01
CA PHE A 417 43.65 55.01 -1.19
C PHE A 417 43.75 53.99 -0.05
N THR A 418 43.30 54.38 1.13
CA THR A 418 43.42 53.60 2.38
C THR A 418 42.10 53.00 2.84
N GLY A 419 41.04 53.06 2.03
CA GLY A 419 39.70 52.59 2.41
C GLY A 419 39.44 51.15 1.98
N ASP A 420 39.32 50.23 2.95
CA ASP A 420 38.97 48.81 2.71
C ASP A 420 37.54 48.63 2.17
N GLU A 421 36.68 49.63 2.33
CA GLU A 421 35.24 49.56 2.04
C GLU A 421 34.93 49.27 0.55
N ALA A 422 35.70 49.84 -0.38
CA ALA A 422 35.48 49.64 -1.81
C ALA A 422 35.83 48.22 -2.29
N CYS A 423 36.84 47.61 -1.68
CA CYS A 423 37.23 46.22 -1.91
C CYS A 423 36.29 45.25 -1.20
N ALA A 424 35.93 45.53 0.06
CA ALA A 424 34.96 44.74 0.81
C ALA A 424 33.60 44.64 0.08
N ARG A 425 33.11 45.75 -0.48
CA ARG A 425 31.89 45.74 -1.32
C ARG A 425 32.02 44.83 -2.55
N ALA A 426 33.17 44.85 -3.22
CA ALA A 426 33.41 44.00 -4.39
C ALA A 426 33.43 42.51 -4.02
N TYR A 427 34.07 42.16 -2.90
CA TYR A 427 34.07 40.82 -2.34
C TYR A 427 32.65 40.32 -1.98
N ASN A 428 31.83 41.16 -1.35
CA ASN A 428 30.46 40.79 -1.00
C ASN A 428 29.63 40.46 -2.25
N ILE A 429 29.76 41.26 -3.32
CA ILE A 429 29.05 41.02 -4.58
C ILE A 429 29.60 39.77 -5.28
N LEU A 430 30.91 39.53 -5.27
CA LEU A 430 31.51 38.31 -5.79
C LEU A 430 31.01 37.07 -5.04
N SER A 431 30.91 37.12 -3.71
CA SER A 431 30.29 36.06 -2.90
C SER A 431 28.85 35.81 -3.33
N ALA A 432 28.05 36.87 -3.44
CA ALA A 432 26.65 36.77 -3.85
C ALA A 432 26.48 36.19 -5.28
N CYS A 433 27.38 36.52 -6.22
CA CYS A 433 27.41 35.89 -7.55
C CYS A 433 27.76 34.39 -7.47
N THR A 434 28.70 34.02 -6.58
CA THR A 434 29.11 32.62 -6.39
C THR A 434 27.98 31.80 -5.78
N GLU A 435 27.35 32.29 -4.72
CA GLU A 435 26.17 31.66 -4.11
C GLU A 435 25.01 31.47 -5.11
N HIS A 436 24.80 32.45 -5.99
CA HIS A 436 23.78 32.35 -7.02
C HIS A 436 24.12 31.27 -8.06
N LEU A 437 25.39 31.18 -8.48
CA LEU A 437 25.85 30.12 -9.38
C LEU A 437 25.66 28.74 -8.74
N ASP A 438 26.03 28.58 -7.46
CA ASP A 438 25.88 27.32 -6.73
C ASP A 438 24.41 26.90 -6.62
N LEU A 439 23.50 27.85 -6.37
CA LEU A 439 22.06 27.60 -6.36
C LEU A 439 21.54 27.15 -7.74
N VAL A 440 21.96 27.82 -8.81
CA VAL A 440 21.56 27.47 -10.18
C VAL A 440 22.10 26.09 -10.57
N ASP A 441 23.34 25.77 -10.17
CA ASP A 441 23.97 24.47 -10.39
C ASP A 441 23.22 23.34 -9.66
N GLN A 442 22.86 23.56 -8.39
CA GLN A 442 22.06 22.62 -7.61
C GLN A 442 20.68 22.38 -8.23
N ARG A 443 19.99 23.44 -8.66
CA ARG A 443 18.68 23.33 -9.32
C ARG A 443 18.79 22.65 -10.69
N GLU A 444 19.86 22.88 -11.45
CA GLU A 444 20.15 22.14 -12.69
C GLU A 444 20.29 20.63 -12.40
N HIS A 445 21.01 20.27 -11.33
CA HIS A 445 21.19 18.87 -10.93
C HIS A 445 19.85 18.20 -10.60
N TRP A 446 19.00 18.85 -9.80
CA TRP A 446 17.68 18.32 -9.46
C TRP A 446 16.76 18.20 -10.69
N LEU A 447 16.81 19.17 -11.60
CA LEU A 447 16.05 19.11 -12.86
C LEU A 447 16.52 17.98 -13.78
N GLN A 448 17.82 17.71 -13.79
CA GLN A 448 18.40 16.59 -14.52
C GLN A 448 17.90 15.25 -13.96
N GLN A 449 17.90 15.07 -12.63
CA GLN A 449 17.31 13.90 -11.98
C GLN A 449 15.80 13.80 -12.25
N SER A 450 15.07 14.91 -12.17
CA SER A 450 13.63 14.97 -12.42
C SER A 450 13.26 14.54 -13.83
N ARG A 451 13.99 15.02 -14.84
CA ARG A 451 13.84 14.58 -16.23
C ARG A 451 14.05 13.07 -16.36
N ASP A 452 15.11 12.54 -15.77
CA ASP A 452 15.43 11.11 -15.83
C ASP A 452 14.36 10.25 -15.10
N PHE A 453 13.82 10.76 -13.99
CA PHE A 453 12.67 10.17 -13.31
C PHE A 453 11.45 10.13 -14.22
N PHE A 454 11.03 11.26 -14.79
CA PHE A 454 9.82 11.32 -15.61
C PHE A 454 9.94 10.45 -16.87
N GLY A 455 11.09 10.43 -17.54
CA GLY A 455 11.28 9.56 -18.70
C GLY A 455 11.20 8.07 -18.35
N LYS A 456 11.70 7.66 -17.19
CA LYS A 456 11.54 6.27 -16.72
C LYS A 456 10.12 5.97 -16.24
N ALA A 457 9.49 6.94 -15.58
CA ALA A 457 8.13 6.83 -15.09
C ALA A 457 7.12 6.68 -16.24
N GLU A 458 7.24 7.47 -17.30
CA GLU A 458 6.36 7.38 -18.49
C GLU A 458 6.45 6.00 -19.15
N ASN A 459 7.67 5.49 -19.34
CA ASN A 459 7.90 4.14 -19.84
C ASN A 459 7.28 3.07 -18.92
N THR A 460 7.46 3.22 -17.60
CA THR A 460 6.93 2.29 -16.60
C THR A 460 5.41 2.30 -16.58
N LEU A 461 4.77 3.46 -16.56
CA LEU A 461 3.32 3.61 -16.60
C LEU A 461 2.72 3.00 -17.87
N SER A 462 3.37 3.17 -19.04
CA SER A 462 2.94 2.52 -20.29
C SER A 462 3.02 0.99 -20.21
N VAL A 463 4.06 0.44 -19.57
CA VAL A 463 4.18 -1.02 -19.36
C VAL A 463 3.14 -1.51 -18.37
N LEU A 464 2.92 -0.80 -17.26
CA LEU A 464 1.89 -1.15 -16.27
C LEU A 464 0.49 -1.12 -16.89
N GLU A 465 0.16 -0.11 -17.70
CA GLU A 465 -1.11 -0.03 -18.43
C GLU A 465 -1.29 -1.23 -19.38
N LYS A 466 -0.24 -1.63 -20.11
CA LYS A 466 -0.29 -2.84 -20.96
C LYS A 466 -0.53 -4.10 -20.13
N LEU A 467 0.16 -4.25 -18.99
CA LEU A 467 -0.03 -5.39 -18.09
C LEU A 467 -1.44 -5.41 -17.48
N GLU A 468 -2.00 -4.24 -17.12
CA GLU A 468 -3.39 -4.11 -16.66
C GLU A 468 -4.37 -4.58 -17.73
N VAL A 469 -4.19 -4.13 -18.97
CA VAL A 469 -5.02 -4.53 -20.12
C VAL A 469 -4.85 -6.01 -20.45
N GLU A 470 -3.63 -6.54 -20.38
CA GLU A 470 -3.36 -7.97 -20.56
C GLU A 470 -4.09 -8.78 -19.49
N LEU A 471 -3.94 -8.44 -18.21
CA LEU A 471 -4.63 -9.10 -17.10
C LEU A 471 -6.16 -9.03 -17.20
N ALA A 472 -6.70 -7.90 -17.67
CA ALA A 472 -8.14 -7.76 -17.88
C ALA A 472 -8.66 -8.61 -19.06
N ASN A 473 -7.83 -8.89 -20.06
CA ASN A 473 -8.19 -9.64 -21.27
C ASN A 473 -7.80 -11.12 -21.22
N VAL A 474 -7.08 -11.55 -20.19
CA VAL A 474 -6.65 -12.93 -20.04
C VAL A 474 -7.86 -13.85 -19.86
N ARG A 475 -8.10 -14.65 -20.89
CA ARG A 475 -9.04 -15.79 -20.87
C ARG A 475 -8.27 -17.09 -20.64
N LEU A 476 -7.38 -17.10 -19.65
CA LEU A 476 -6.80 -18.37 -19.20
C LEU A 476 -7.83 -19.05 -18.30
N PRO A 477 -8.02 -20.38 -18.43
CA PRO A 477 -8.86 -21.12 -17.51
C PRO A 477 -8.35 -20.91 -16.07
N ALA A 478 -9.26 -20.68 -15.13
CA ALA A 478 -8.89 -20.51 -13.75
C ALA A 478 -8.16 -21.76 -13.24
N ASN A 479 -7.15 -21.54 -12.39
CA ASN A 479 -6.40 -22.59 -11.69
C ASN A 479 -5.56 -23.55 -12.56
N THR A 480 -5.01 -23.12 -13.69
CA THR A 480 -4.05 -23.92 -14.47
C THR A 480 -2.58 -23.54 -14.20
N PRO A 481 -1.62 -24.47 -14.39
CA PRO A 481 -0.18 -24.17 -14.29
C PRO A 481 0.26 -22.95 -15.11
N GLU A 482 -0.33 -22.77 -16.31
CA GLU A 482 -0.06 -21.65 -17.20
C GLU A 482 -0.56 -20.32 -16.61
N SER A 483 -1.73 -20.32 -15.98
CA SER A 483 -2.27 -19.13 -15.30
C SER A 483 -1.36 -18.69 -14.14
N PHE A 484 -0.84 -19.62 -13.32
CA PHE A 484 0.06 -19.29 -12.22
C PHE A 484 1.41 -18.78 -12.69
N ALA A 485 1.98 -19.44 -13.70
CA ALA A 485 3.23 -18.99 -14.31
C ALA A 485 3.08 -17.56 -14.86
N MET A 486 1.91 -17.23 -15.41
CA MET A 486 1.60 -15.89 -15.86
C MET A 486 1.51 -14.88 -14.70
N TYR A 487 0.66 -15.08 -13.68
CA TYR A 487 0.53 -14.13 -12.56
C TYR A 487 1.84 -13.95 -11.78
N ALA A 488 2.62 -15.02 -11.59
CA ALA A 488 3.92 -14.95 -10.96
C ALA A 488 4.94 -14.18 -11.83
N LYS A 489 4.86 -14.32 -13.15
CA LYS A 489 5.67 -13.52 -14.09
C LYS A 489 5.27 -12.05 -14.02
N VAL A 490 3.98 -11.72 -14.10
CA VAL A 490 3.50 -10.34 -14.03
C VAL A 490 3.91 -9.68 -12.71
N THR A 491 3.77 -10.36 -11.58
CA THR A 491 4.22 -9.84 -10.27
C THR A 491 5.71 -9.51 -10.27
N ARG A 492 6.55 -10.36 -10.89
CA ARG A 492 8.00 -10.14 -11.01
C ARG A 492 8.31 -8.95 -11.92
N ASP A 493 7.63 -8.88 -13.06
CA ASP A 493 7.81 -7.83 -14.07
C ASP A 493 7.38 -6.46 -13.50
N VAL A 494 6.22 -6.37 -12.83
CA VAL A 494 5.78 -5.14 -12.15
C VAL A 494 6.82 -4.68 -11.12
N ARG A 495 7.38 -5.60 -10.32
CA ARG A 495 8.42 -5.25 -9.35
C ARG A 495 9.69 -4.72 -10.04
N SER A 496 10.16 -5.37 -11.11
CA SER A 496 11.39 -4.98 -11.78
C SER A 496 11.26 -3.63 -12.52
N PHE A 497 10.12 -3.36 -13.16
CA PHE A 497 9.90 -2.10 -13.86
C PHE A 497 9.67 -0.92 -12.91
N THR A 498 9.07 -1.13 -11.74
CA THR A 498 8.76 -0.04 -10.79
C THR A 498 9.89 0.33 -9.84
N GLU A 499 10.85 -0.57 -9.59
CA GLU A 499 11.92 -0.36 -8.60
C GLU A 499 12.75 0.90 -8.86
N GLU A 500 13.24 1.07 -10.09
CA GLU A 500 14.13 2.19 -10.42
C GLU A 500 13.42 3.56 -10.45
N PRO A 501 12.27 3.74 -11.13
CA PRO A 501 11.53 5.01 -11.11
C PRO A 501 11.12 5.41 -9.68
N LEU A 502 10.65 4.47 -8.86
CA LEU A 502 10.30 4.76 -7.46
C LEU A 502 11.52 5.22 -6.66
N ARG A 503 12.67 4.54 -6.82
CA ARG A 503 13.92 4.95 -6.16
C ARG A 503 14.34 6.36 -6.56
N LEU A 504 14.29 6.70 -7.84
CA LEU A 504 14.65 8.04 -8.33
C LEU A 504 13.69 9.10 -7.79
N GLY A 505 12.38 8.86 -7.87
CA GLY A 505 11.38 9.81 -7.37
C GLY A 505 11.52 10.06 -5.87
N TYR A 506 11.70 9.01 -5.06
CA TYR A 506 11.93 9.19 -3.62
C TYR A 506 13.26 9.89 -3.31
N SER A 507 14.34 9.62 -4.04
CA SER A 507 15.61 10.34 -3.89
C SER A 507 15.44 11.84 -4.13
N ILE A 508 14.73 12.22 -5.19
CA ILE A 508 14.43 13.63 -5.50
C ILE A 508 13.62 14.27 -4.36
N LEU A 509 12.62 13.57 -3.84
CA LEU A 509 11.79 14.06 -2.73
C LEU A 509 12.60 14.24 -1.43
N ASP A 510 13.59 13.40 -1.18
CA ASP A 510 14.44 13.48 0.01
C ASP A 510 15.50 14.58 -0.11
N GLU A 511 16.03 14.83 -1.33
CA GLU A 511 16.99 15.90 -1.60
C GLU A 511 16.35 17.30 -1.63
N VAL A 512 15.20 17.45 -2.30
CA VAL A 512 14.52 18.75 -2.48
C VAL A 512 13.58 19.06 -1.31
N GLY A 513 12.98 18.03 -0.72
CA GLY A 513 12.06 18.13 0.41
C GLY A 513 10.61 17.80 0.04
N ARG A 514 10.04 16.82 0.75
CA ARG A 514 8.69 16.29 0.53
C ARG A 514 7.55 17.28 0.71
N THR A 515 7.74 18.48 1.26
CA THR A 515 6.67 19.46 1.45
C THR A 515 6.74 20.60 0.45
N GLN A 516 7.78 20.65 -0.38
CA GLN A 516 8.02 21.76 -1.29
C GLN A 516 7.04 21.72 -2.48
N PRO A 517 6.46 22.86 -2.89
CA PRO A 517 5.49 22.92 -3.99
C PRO A 517 6.10 22.43 -5.33
N GLU A 518 7.40 22.61 -5.52
CA GLU A 518 8.13 22.24 -6.73
C GLU A 518 8.20 20.72 -6.93
N THR A 519 7.97 19.94 -5.86
CA THR A 519 7.97 18.46 -5.90
C THR A 519 6.62 17.85 -6.25
N GLN A 520 5.57 18.65 -6.42
CA GLN A 520 4.21 18.16 -6.58
C GLN A 520 4.01 17.29 -7.83
N GLY A 521 4.68 17.61 -8.93
CA GLY A 521 4.65 16.79 -10.15
C GLY A 521 5.24 15.41 -9.95
N VAL A 522 6.39 15.33 -9.27
CA VAL A 522 7.07 14.06 -8.94
C VAL A 522 6.20 13.18 -8.05
N LYS A 523 5.59 13.76 -6.99
CA LYS A 523 4.68 13.02 -6.10
C LYS A 523 3.49 12.42 -6.83
N ARG A 524 2.83 13.21 -7.67
CA ARG A 524 1.65 12.77 -8.44
C ARG A 524 1.96 11.51 -9.25
N VAL A 525 3.11 11.50 -9.93
CA VAL A 525 3.54 10.35 -10.75
C VAL A 525 3.99 9.17 -9.89
N LEU A 526 4.65 9.41 -8.75
CA LEU A 526 4.96 8.35 -7.78
C LEU A 526 3.68 7.68 -7.27
N ASP A 527 2.69 8.46 -6.85
CA ASP A 527 1.41 7.97 -6.38
C ASP A 527 0.70 7.17 -7.49
N GLU A 528 0.77 7.63 -8.75
CA GLU A 528 0.20 6.90 -9.89
C GLU A 528 0.89 5.54 -10.13
N ILE A 529 2.23 5.49 -10.07
CA ILE A 529 3.00 4.24 -10.19
C ILE A 529 2.66 3.29 -9.04
N GLU A 530 2.65 3.77 -7.80
CA GLU A 530 2.34 2.96 -6.62
C GLU A 530 0.90 2.43 -6.65
N ASN A 531 -0.07 3.26 -7.04
CA ASN A 531 -1.47 2.85 -7.12
C ASN A 531 -1.68 1.77 -8.19
N ARG A 532 -1.11 1.95 -9.40
CA ARG A 532 -1.18 0.91 -10.46
C ARG A 532 -0.45 -0.37 -10.05
N LYS A 533 0.74 -0.27 -9.47
CA LYS A 533 1.48 -1.41 -8.94
C LYS A 533 0.62 -2.20 -7.94
N THR A 534 0.06 -1.50 -6.95
CA THR A 534 -0.77 -2.11 -5.90
C THR A 534 -2.01 -2.75 -6.48
N TYR A 535 -2.65 -2.11 -7.47
CA TYR A 535 -3.79 -2.66 -8.18
C TYR A 535 -3.44 -3.98 -8.90
N ILE A 536 -2.38 -4.01 -9.69
CA ILE A 536 -1.95 -5.23 -10.40
C ILE A 536 -1.55 -6.34 -9.41
N GLU A 537 -0.80 -6.01 -8.35
CA GLU A 537 -0.39 -6.96 -7.31
C GLU A 537 -1.62 -7.54 -6.57
N SER A 538 -2.69 -6.75 -6.38
CA SER A 538 -3.94 -7.22 -5.76
C SER A 538 -4.69 -8.24 -6.63
N ILE A 539 -4.72 -8.05 -7.96
CA ILE A 539 -5.30 -9.01 -8.91
C ILE A 539 -4.53 -10.34 -8.84
N CYS A 540 -3.20 -10.26 -8.88
CA CYS A 540 -2.34 -11.45 -8.82
C CYS A 540 -2.50 -12.20 -7.50
N SER A 541 -2.63 -11.47 -6.38
CA SER A 541 -2.80 -12.05 -5.04
C SER A 541 -4.17 -12.73 -4.88
N THR A 542 -5.24 -12.09 -5.34
CA THR A 542 -6.61 -12.64 -5.29
C THR A 542 -6.70 -13.97 -6.04
N SER A 543 -6.09 -14.05 -7.23
CA SER A 543 -6.04 -15.29 -8.00
C SER A 543 -5.30 -16.43 -7.27
N ASN A 544 -4.21 -16.09 -6.56
CA ASN A 544 -3.46 -17.06 -5.77
C ASN A 544 -4.25 -17.57 -4.54
N GLU A 545 -5.00 -16.69 -3.87
CA GLU A 545 -5.87 -17.07 -2.74
C GLU A 545 -7.04 -17.96 -3.19
N ASP A 546 -7.69 -17.62 -4.30
CA ASP A 546 -8.76 -18.43 -4.88
C ASP A 546 -8.25 -19.83 -5.26
N HIS A 547 -7.03 -19.93 -5.79
CA HIS A 547 -6.39 -21.21 -6.05
C HIS A 547 -6.22 -22.06 -4.78
N GLN A 548 -5.66 -21.47 -3.72
CA GLN A 548 -5.48 -22.18 -2.45
C GLN A 548 -6.80 -22.67 -1.90
N ARG A 549 -7.87 -21.87 -2.02
CA ARG A 549 -9.22 -22.25 -1.61
C ARG A 549 -9.73 -23.46 -2.38
N VAL A 550 -9.58 -23.46 -3.71
CA VAL A 550 -10.03 -24.56 -4.59
C VAL A 550 -9.22 -25.85 -4.36
N GLN A 551 -7.90 -25.75 -4.19
CA GLN A 551 -7.07 -26.92 -3.90
C GLN A 551 -7.36 -27.53 -2.53
N LYS A 552 -7.61 -26.69 -1.52
CA LYS A 552 -8.04 -27.17 -0.20
C LYS A 552 -9.36 -27.92 -0.30
N ALA A 553 -10.36 -27.35 -0.97
CA ALA A 553 -11.65 -28.00 -1.18
C ALA A 553 -11.52 -29.34 -1.92
N LEU A 554 -10.65 -29.42 -2.94
CA LEU A 554 -10.37 -30.65 -3.66
C LEU A 554 -9.68 -31.70 -2.77
N ALA A 555 -8.70 -31.30 -1.95
CA ALA A 555 -8.02 -32.20 -1.02
C ALA A 555 -8.97 -32.74 0.07
N ASP A 556 -9.82 -31.87 0.61
CA ASP A 556 -10.86 -32.24 1.58
C ASP A 556 -11.87 -33.21 0.95
N PHE A 557 -12.28 -32.97 -0.30
CA PHE A 557 -13.15 -33.86 -1.06
C PHE A 557 -12.53 -35.24 -1.25
N LEU A 558 -11.26 -35.30 -1.71
CA LEU A 558 -10.56 -36.57 -1.95
C LEU A 558 -10.39 -37.38 -0.67
N THR A 559 -10.13 -36.72 0.46
CA THR A 559 -9.98 -37.37 1.76
C THR A 559 -11.31 -38.01 2.19
N GLN A 560 -12.40 -37.24 2.19
CA GLN A 560 -13.73 -37.74 2.55
C GLN A 560 -14.25 -38.81 1.58
N TYR A 561 -13.95 -38.67 0.28
CA TYR A 561 -14.24 -39.68 -0.73
C TYR A 561 -13.57 -41.02 -0.37
N ASN A 562 -12.27 -41.01 -0.04
CA ASN A 562 -11.53 -42.21 0.29
C ASN A 562 -12.08 -42.87 1.57
N ASP A 563 -12.46 -42.09 2.58
CA ASP A 563 -13.05 -42.60 3.82
C ASP A 563 -14.41 -43.28 3.58
N LEU A 564 -15.29 -42.61 2.82
CA LEU A 564 -16.60 -43.15 2.47
C LEU A 564 -16.50 -44.39 1.59
N LEU A 565 -15.62 -44.36 0.58
CA LEU A 565 -15.38 -45.49 -0.30
C LEU A 565 -14.82 -46.68 0.48
N ASN A 566 -13.85 -46.46 1.38
CA ASN A 566 -13.29 -47.51 2.21
C ASN A 566 -14.35 -48.12 3.14
N TRP A 567 -15.23 -47.31 3.73
CA TRP A 567 -16.32 -47.84 4.54
C TRP A 567 -17.29 -48.70 3.69
N LEU A 568 -17.68 -48.24 2.51
CA LEU A 568 -18.58 -48.98 1.60
C LEU A 568 -17.97 -50.29 1.11
N MET A 569 -16.70 -50.27 0.72
CA MET A 569 -16.00 -51.41 0.12
C MET A 569 -15.46 -52.40 1.15
N SER A 570 -15.13 -51.94 2.35
CA SER A 570 -14.53 -52.78 3.39
C SER A 570 -15.54 -53.06 4.49
N SER A 571 -15.88 -52.06 5.32
CA SER A 571 -16.67 -52.27 6.53
C SER A 571 -18.09 -52.74 6.26
N GLY A 572 -18.79 -52.11 5.30
CA GLY A 572 -20.16 -52.46 4.93
C GLY A 572 -20.25 -53.85 4.29
N GLN A 573 -19.32 -54.20 3.40
CA GLN A 573 -19.25 -55.55 2.83
C GLN A 573 -18.85 -56.60 3.87
N LEU A 574 -17.89 -56.29 4.75
CA LEU A 574 -17.46 -57.19 5.82
C LEU A 574 -18.61 -57.51 6.78
N TYR A 575 -19.44 -56.52 7.12
CA TYR A 575 -20.63 -56.73 7.94
C TYR A 575 -21.57 -57.78 7.31
N LEU A 576 -21.84 -57.66 6.01
CA LEU A 576 -22.67 -58.63 5.29
C LEU A 576 -22.05 -60.03 5.21
N GLN A 577 -20.72 -60.12 5.15
CA GLN A 577 -19.99 -61.40 5.16
C GLN A 577 -19.98 -62.05 6.54
N GLN A 578 -20.07 -61.26 7.62
CA GLN A 578 -20.11 -61.77 8.99
C GLN A 578 -21.52 -62.21 9.41
N HIS A 579 -22.56 -61.50 8.93
CA HIS A 579 -23.96 -61.74 9.30
C HIS A 579 -24.73 -62.43 8.17
N VAL A 580 -24.48 -63.73 7.97
CA VAL A 580 -24.97 -64.49 6.79
C VAL A 580 -26.14 -65.43 7.06
N ASP A 581 -26.40 -65.80 8.31
CA ASP A 581 -27.41 -66.81 8.67
C ASP A 581 -28.69 -66.13 9.19
N MET A 582 -29.81 -66.33 8.48
CA MET A 582 -31.13 -65.80 8.87
C MET A 582 -31.75 -66.56 10.06
N GLY A 583 -31.13 -67.66 10.48
CA GLY A 583 -31.58 -68.48 11.60
C GLY A 583 -32.66 -69.49 11.23
N ASN A 584 -32.93 -70.39 12.17
CA ASN A 584 -33.93 -71.46 12.05
C ASN A 584 -35.09 -71.30 13.05
N THR A 585 -35.12 -70.19 13.79
CA THR A 585 -36.16 -69.87 14.77
C THR A 585 -36.59 -68.41 14.63
N LEU A 586 -37.81 -68.10 15.11
CA LEU A 586 -38.37 -66.74 15.10
C LEU A 586 -37.45 -65.70 15.77
N GLU A 587 -36.82 -66.06 16.88
CA GLU A 587 -35.94 -65.17 17.65
C GLU A 587 -34.66 -64.84 16.87
N GLN A 588 -34.01 -65.85 16.29
CA GLN A 588 -32.80 -65.66 15.49
C GLN A 588 -33.09 -64.83 14.22
N SER A 589 -34.22 -65.08 13.55
CA SER A 589 -34.62 -64.29 12.38
C SER A 589 -34.94 -62.84 12.74
N LYS A 590 -35.58 -62.59 13.90
CA LYS A 590 -35.78 -61.23 14.42
C LYS A 590 -34.47 -60.52 14.76
N GLN A 591 -33.50 -61.24 15.34
CA GLN A 591 -32.17 -60.70 15.62
C GLN A 591 -31.41 -60.37 14.33
N PHE A 592 -31.49 -61.23 13.31
CA PHE A 592 -30.90 -60.99 11.99
C PHE A 592 -31.52 -59.77 11.31
N LEU A 593 -32.85 -59.61 11.36
CA LEU A 593 -33.56 -58.44 10.86
C LEU A 593 -33.09 -57.15 11.54
N LEU A 594 -32.95 -57.17 12.88
CA LEU A 594 -32.47 -56.02 13.65
C LEU A 594 -31.05 -55.62 13.22
N GLN A 595 -30.13 -56.58 13.09
CA GLN A 595 -28.76 -56.31 12.62
C GLN A 595 -28.72 -55.69 11.22
N HIS A 596 -29.62 -56.09 10.31
CA HIS A 596 -29.68 -55.52 8.96
C HIS A 596 -30.38 -54.16 8.91
N HIS A 597 -31.32 -53.89 9.83
CA HIS A 597 -31.86 -52.55 10.02
C HIS A 597 -30.83 -51.57 10.57
N GLU A 598 -29.98 -51.99 11.52
CA GLU A 598 -28.86 -51.17 12.01
C GLU A 598 -27.88 -50.80 10.89
N LEU A 599 -27.48 -51.78 10.08
CA LEU A 599 -26.65 -51.52 8.89
C LEU A 599 -27.37 -50.60 7.88
N MET A 600 -28.70 -50.71 7.75
CA MET A 600 -29.46 -49.82 6.88
C MET A 600 -29.44 -48.37 7.36
N GLN A 601 -29.56 -48.13 8.67
CA GLN A 601 -29.42 -46.79 9.25
C GLN A 601 -28.02 -46.21 8.98
N ASP A 602 -26.97 -47.01 9.17
CA ASP A 602 -25.61 -46.60 8.85
C ASP A 602 -25.44 -46.22 7.37
N LEU A 603 -26.07 -47.00 6.46
CA LEU A 603 -26.09 -46.72 5.03
C LEU A 603 -26.85 -45.43 4.68
N GLU A 604 -27.95 -45.13 5.37
CA GLU A 604 -28.67 -43.87 5.18
C GLU A 604 -27.81 -42.68 5.59
N ILE A 605 -27.13 -42.76 6.74
CA ILE A 605 -26.17 -41.74 7.19
C ILE A 605 -25.04 -41.58 6.16
N LYS A 606 -24.48 -42.68 5.62
CA LYS A 606 -23.46 -42.58 4.57
C LYS A 606 -24.01 -41.93 3.29
N GLY A 607 -25.26 -42.20 2.92
CA GLY A 607 -25.92 -41.55 1.78
C GLY A 607 -26.03 -40.03 1.96
N GLU A 608 -26.40 -39.58 3.16
CA GLU A 608 -26.41 -38.15 3.51
C GLU A 608 -25.01 -37.52 3.44
N LEU A 609 -23.99 -38.21 3.98
CA LEU A 609 -22.60 -37.75 3.91
C LEU A 609 -22.10 -37.65 2.46
N ILE A 610 -22.46 -38.59 1.58
CA ILE A 610 -22.14 -38.52 0.15
C ILE A 610 -22.79 -37.28 -0.49
N ASN A 611 -24.06 -37.00 -0.19
CA ASN A 611 -24.74 -35.81 -0.71
C ASN A 611 -24.10 -34.50 -0.21
N LEU A 612 -23.75 -34.44 1.08
CA LEU A 612 -23.05 -33.29 1.67
C LEU A 612 -21.68 -33.07 1.04
N LEU A 613 -20.92 -34.15 0.82
CA LEU A 613 -19.63 -34.12 0.13
C LEU A 613 -19.77 -33.52 -1.27
N LEU A 614 -20.79 -33.91 -2.03
CA LEU A 614 -21.01 -33.41 -3.39
C LEU A 614 -21.49 -31.96 -3.41
N GLU A 615 -22.35 -31.55 -2.47
CA GLU A 615 -22.74 -30.15 -2.36
C GLU A 615 -21.55 -29.27 -1.94
N SER A 616 -20.62 -29.79 -1.14
CA SER A 616 -19.42 -29.05 -0.70
C SER A 616 -18.47 -28.70 -1.85
N ILE A 617 -18.29 -29.60 -2.83
CA ILE A 617 -17.39 -29.36 -3.97
C ILE A 617 -18.06 -28.58 -5.10
N LYS A 618 -19.40 -28.57 -5.16
CA LYS A 618 -20.22 -27.95 -6.22
C LYS A 618 -19.85 -26.49 -6.49
N ALA A 619 -19.64 -25.70 -5.44
CA ALA A 619 -19.27 -24.28 -5.55
C ALA A 619 -17.89 -24.06 -6.21
N HIS A 620 -17.07 -25.10 -6.31
CA HIS A 620 -15.72 -25.05 -6.84
C HIS A 620 -15.58 -25.74 -8.22
N LEU A 621 -16.61 -26.45 -8.71
CA LEU A 621 -16.54 -27.23 -9.95
C LEU A 621 -16.22 -26.40 -11.20
N GLU A 622 -16.68 -25.15 -11.27
CA GLU A 622 -16.41 -24.24 -12.39
C GLU A 622 -14.95 -23.76 -12.42
N SER A 623 -14.28 -23.83 -11.27
CA SER A 623 -12.89 -23.37 -11.09
C SER A 623 -11.86 -24.50 -11.14
N LEU A 624 -12.29 -25.75 -11.30
CA LEU A 624 -11.41 -26.90 -11.48
C LEU A 624 -10.96 -27.03 -12.93
N SER A 625 -9.77 -27.59 -13.15
CA SER A 625 -9.34 -27.97 -14.49
C SER A 625 -10.25 -29.07 -15.08
N PRO A 626 -10.36 -29.20 -16.41
CA PRO A 626 -11.19 -30.23 -17.04
C PRO A 626 -10.87 -31.65 -16.56
N GLN A 627 -9.58 -31.93 -16.33
CA GLN A 627 -9.13 -33.23 -15.82
C GLN A 627 -9.54 -33.48 -14.37
N GLN A 628 -9.40 -32.47 -13.49
CA GLN A 628 -9.81 -32.58 -12.09
C GLN A 628 -11.33 -32.72 -11.96
N ARG A 629 -12.09 -31.99 -12.79
CA ARG A 629 -13.55 -32.10 -12.82
C ARG A 629 -13.99 -33.49 -13.23
N TYR A 630 -13.39 -34.06 -14.29
CA TYR A 630 -13.64 -35.44 -14.69
C TYR A 630 -13.33 -36.44 -13.57
N ASP A 631 -12.22 -36.26 -12.84
CA ASP A 631 -11.86 -37.14 -11.72
C ASP A 631 -12.87 -37.05 -10.56
N VAL A 632 -13.33 -35.83 -10.21
CA VAL A 632 -14.39 -35.61 -9.20
C VAL A 632 -15.70 -36.28 -9.63
N ASP A 633 -16.13 -36.07 -10.88
CA ASP A 633 -17.37 -36.66 -11.42
C ASP A 633 -17.30 -38.19 -11.42
N SER A 634 -16.20 -38.77 -11.89
CA SER A 634 -15.98 -40.22 -11.89
C SER A 634 -15.98 -40.83 -10.49
N LYS A 635 -15.36 -40.14 -9.51
CA LYS A 635 -15.37 -40.55 -8.10
C LYS A 635 -16.77 -40.44 -7.48
N ALA A 636 -17.50 -39.38 -7.76
CA ALA A 636 -18.89 -39.21 -7.32
C ALA A 636 -19.80 -40.33 -7.83
N GLU A 637 -19.68 -40.68 -9.11
CA GLU A 637 -20.42 -41.81 -9.71
C GLU A 637 -20.05 -43.14 -9.05
N ALA A 638 -18.75 -43.37 -8.78
CA ALA A 638 -18.29 -44.57 -8.11
C ALA A 638 -18.87 -44.70 -6.69
N LEU A 639 -18.90 -43.63 -5.88
CA LEU A 639 -19.50 -43.67 -4.53
C LEU A 639 -20.98 -44.05 -4.57
N HIS A 640 -21.76 -43.38 -5.43
CA HIS A 640 -23.19 -43.67 -5.58
C HIS A 640 -23.42 -45.11 -6.01
N LYS A 641 -22.65 -45.60 -6.99
CA LYS A 641 -22.77 -46.98 -7.47
C LYS A 641 -22.58 -48.00 -6.34
N HIS A 642 -21.49 -47.89 -5.58
CA HIS A 642 -21.22 -48.84 -4.48
C HIS A 642 -22.24 -48.72 -3.34
N TRP A 643 -22.71 -47.50 -3.04
CA TRP A 643 -23.76 -47.28 -2.05
C TRP A 643 -25.08 -47.94 -2.46
N ILE A 644 -25.50 -47.76 -3.73
CA ILE A 644 -26.72 -48.39 -4.26
C ILE A 644 -26.60 -49.91 -4.24
N GLU A 645 -25.48 -50.46 -4.70
CA GLU A 645 -25.25 -51.91 -4.72
C GLU A 645 -25.33 -52.53 -3.32
N LEU A 646 -24.69 -51.89 -2.33
CA LEU A 646 -24.70 -52.36 -0.94
C LEU A 646 -26.09 -52.22 -0.30
N LYS A 647 -26.79 -51.11 -0.56
CA LYS A 647 -28.15 -50.86 -0.08
C LYS A 647 -29.15 -51.86 -0.64
N ASP A 648 -29.10 -52.13 -1.94
CA ASP A 648 -29.98 -53.10 -2.62
C ASP A 648 -29.79 -54.51 -2.06
N LEU A 649 -28.54 -54.90 -1.76
CA LEU A 649 -28.25 -56.18 -1.14
C LEU A 649 -28.84 -56.28 0.29
N VAL A 650 -28.68 -55.26 1.13
CA VAL A 650 -29.29 -55.22 2.47
C VAL A 650 -30.81 -55.29 2.40
N LEU A 651 -31.44 -54.52 1.51
CA LEU A 651 -32.90 -54.55 1.33
C LEU A 651 -33.40 -55.94 0.93
N LYS A 652 -32.72 -56.63 0.01
CA LYS A 652 -33.06 -58.01 -0.36
C LYS A 652 -32.97 -58.98 0.82
N ARG A 653 -31.97 -58.83 1.70
CA ARG A 653 -31.87 -59.64 2.93
C ARG A 653 -33.00 -59.37 3.90
N VAL A 654 -33.34 -58.09 4.09
CA VAL A 654 -34.46 -57.65 4.95
C VAL A 654 -35.79 -58.21 4.43
N ASP A 655 -36.04 -58.15 3.12
CA ASP A 655 -37.25 -58.70 2.51
C ASP A 655 -37.34 -60.23 2.72
N CYS A 656 -36.22 -60.94 2.53
CA CYS A 656 -36.17 -62.39 2.69
C CYS A 656 -36.40 -62.82 4.14
N VAL A 657 -35.73 -62.20 5.11
CA VAL A 657 -35.93 -62.54 6.53
C VAL A 657 -37.31 -62.09 7.04
N SER A 658 -37.87 -61.01 6.50
CA SER A 658 -39.24 -60.58 6.84
C SER A 658 -40.27 -61.64 6.43
N LEU A 659 -40.11 -62.24 5.24
CA LEU A 659 -40.93 -63.36 4.80
C LEU A 659 -40.76 -64.59 5.72
N LEU A 660 -39.54 -64.87 6.17
CA LEU A 660 -39.25 -65.96 7.09
C LEU A 660 -39.87 -65.73 8.49
N ILE A 661 -39.85 -64.50 8.99
CA ILE A 661 -40.51 -64.11 10.24
C ILE A 661 -42.02 -64.27 10.11
N GLU A 662 -42.61 -63.81 9.00
CA GLU A 662 -44.05 -63.99 8.73
C GLU A 662 -44.44 -65.47 8.76
N PHE A 663 -43.59 -66.34 8.17
CA PHE A 663 -43.76 -67.79 8.24
C PHE A 663 -43.77 -68.31 9.68
N PHE A 664 -42.75 -67.97 10.47
CA PHE A 664 -42.64 -68.45 11.85
C PHE A 664 -43.75 -67.94 12.76
N GLU A 665 -44.21 -66.70 12.59
CA GLU A 665 -45.34 -66.14 13.35
C GLU A 665 -46.64 -66.88 13.02
N LYS A 666 -46.91 -67.13 11.74
CA LYS A 666 -48.06 -67.92 11.29
C LYS A 666 -47.98 -69.38 11.73
N ALA A 667 -46.79 -69.96 11.73
CA ALA A 667 -46.56 -71.31 12.26
C ALA A 667 -46.88 -71.36 13.76
N ASN A 668 -46.37 -70.43 14.58
CA ASN A 668 -46.65 -70.41 16.03
C ASN A 668 -48.14 -70.19 16.34
N GLU A 669 -48.84 -69.35 15.56
CA GLU A 669 -50.29 -69.15 15.66
C GLU A 669 -51.04 -70.47 15.38
N LEU A 670 -50.71 -71.14 14.28
CA LEU A 670 -51.32 -72.41 13.89
C LEU A 670 -51.01 -73.54 14.89
N ASP A 671 -49.81 -73.59 15.44
CA ASP A 671 -49.42 -74.56 16.47
C ASP A 671 -50.28 -74.42 17.73
N SER A 672 -50.53 -73.17 18.15
CA SER A 672 -51.40 -72.86 19.28
C SER A 672 -52.87 -73.25 19.02
N GLN A 673 -53.36 -73.02 17.80
CA GLN A 673 -54.71 -73.44 17.39
C GLN A 673 -54.87 -74.97 17.40
N LEU A 674 -53.87 -75.69 16.88
CA LEU A 674 -53.85 -77.16 16.89
C LEU A 674 -53.75 -77.75 18.29
N ASP A 675 -52.91 -77.17 19.16
CA ASP A 675 -52.81 -77.56 20.57
C ASP A 675 -54.14 -77.42 21.30
N ASN A 676 -54.91 -76.37 21.01
CA ASN A 676 -56.25 -76.19 21.56
C ASN A 676 -57.25 -77.24 21.03
N LEU A 677 -57.22 -77.53 19.73
CA LEU A 677 -58.04 -78.59 19.14
C LEU A 677 -57.72 -79.97 19.73
N ASP A 678 -56.43 -80.31 19.86
CA ASP A 678 -55.97 -81.56 20.47
C ASP A 678 -56.44 -81.71 21.93
N LYS A 679 -56.43 -80.62 22.71
CA LYS A 679 -56.97 -80.61 24.08
C LYS A 679 -58.49 -80.84 24.12
N GLN A 680 -59.23 -80.29 23.16
CA GLN A 680 -60.68 -80.46 23.09
C GLN A 680 -61.09 -81.88 22.64
N LEU A 681 -60.36 -82.47 21.69
CA LEU A 681 -60.60 -83.83 21.19
C LEU A 681 -60.32 -84.93 22.23
N LYS A 682 -59.55 -84.63 23.29
CA LYS A 682 -59.30 -85.54 24.43
C LYS A 682 -60.43 -85.58 25.47
N GLN A 683 -61.46 -84.73 25.36
CA GLN A 683 -62.61 -84.71 26.28
C GLN A 683 -63.65 -85.80 25.92
N THR A 684 -64.72 -85.94 26.70
CA THR A 684 -65.83 -86.87 26.39
C THR A 684 -66.62 -86.42 25.15
N ALA A 685 -66.93 -87.36 24.26
CA ALA A 685 -67.65 -87.11 23.02
C ALA A 685 -69.07 -86.56 23.29
N ASP A 686 -69.37 -85.42 22.68
CA ASP A 686 -70.64 -84.70 22.81
C ASP A 686 -71.05 -84.15 21.44
N GLU A 687 -72.35 -84.22 21.14
CA GLU A 687 -72.90 -83.92 19.83
C GLU A 687 -72.90 -82.42 19.52
N GLN A 688 -73.09 -81.56 20.54
CA GLN A 688 -73.00 -80.11 20.36
C GLN A 688 -71.56 -79.64 20.10
N LYS A 689 -70.58 -80.29 20.74
CA LYS A 689 -69.15 -79.98 20.57
C LYS A 689 -68.62 -80.43 19.20
N LEU A 690 -69.17 -81.50 18.62
CA LEU A 690 -68.72 -82.03 17.33
C LEU A 690 -68.88 -81.01 16.19
N GLN A 691 -70.01 -80.30 16.12
CA GLN A 691 -70.25 -79.28 15.08
C GLN A 691 -69.25 -78.11 15.18
N PHE A 692 -68.99 -77.65 16.40
CA PHE A 692 -68.01 -76.58 16.64
C PHE A 692 -66.58 -77.03 16.28
N LEU A 693 -66.19 -78.25 16.65
CA LEU A 693 -64.88 -78.82 16.33
C LEU A 693 -64.69 -79.03 14.82
N GLN A 694 -65.73 -79.45 14.10
CA GLN A 694 -65.70 -79.58 12.64
C GLN A 694 -65.49 -78.24 11.93
N GLU A 695 -66.16 -77.18 12.39
CA GLU A 695 -66.01 -75.85 11.80
C GLU A 695 -64.64 -75.24 12.14
N ASN A 696 -64.20 -75.35 13.39
CA ASN A 696 -62.85 -74.94 13.79
C ASN A 696 -61.77 -75.70 13.00
N TRP A 697 -61.96 -77.00 12.73
CA TRP A 697 -61.04 -77.79 11.91
C TRP A 697 -60.96 -77.33 10.45
N LYS A 698 -62.06 -76.83 9.87
CA LYS A 698 -62.02 -76.22 8.53
C LYS A 698 -61.19 -74.94 8.51
N HIS A 699 -61.31 -74.10 9.54
CA HIS A 699 -60.51 -72.88 9.67
C HIS A 699 -59.02 -73.19 9.80
N VAL A 700 -58.64 -74.09 10.71
CA VAL A 700 -57.23 -74.51 10.89
C VAL A 700 -56.64 -75.13 9.61
N ARG A 701 -57.46 -75.83 8.81
CA ARG A 701 -57.03 -76.36 7.51
C ARG A 701 -56.79 -75.26 6.47
N ALA A 702 -57.59 -74.20 6.47
CA ALA A 702 -57.39 -73.05 5.60
C ALA A 702 -56.11 -72.29 6.01
N ASP A 703 -55.92 -72.03 7.30
CA ASP A 703 -54.72 -71.36 7.84
C ASP A 703 -53.44 -72.17 7.54
N TYR A 704 -53.50 -73.50 7.61
CA TYR A 704 -52.38 -74.36 7.18
C TYR A 704 -52.08 -74.29 5.67
N ALA A 705 -53.10 -74.15 4.83
CA ALA A 705 -52.91 -74.00 3.39
C ALA A 705 -52.20 -72.67 3.06
N ASP A 706 -52.57 -71.60 3.78
CA ASP A 706 -51.92 -70.29 3.68
C ASP A 706 -50.47 -70.35 4.18
N LEU A 707 -50.21 -71.00 5.33
CA LEU A 707 -48.86 -71.24 5.83
C LEU A 707 -48.00 -72.03 4.84
N LYS A 708 -48.57 -73.06 4.20
CA LYS A 708 -47.90 -73.86 3.17
C LYS A 708 -47.57 -73.04 1.92
N SER A 709 -48.49 -72.17 1.48
CA SER A 709 -48.24 -71.22 0.38
C SER A 709 -47.07 -70.29 0.70
N LEU A 710 -47.05 -69.74 1.93
CA LEU A 710 -46.02 -68.83 2.40
C LEU A 710 -44.64 -69.52 2.52
N GLY A 711 -44.59 -70.72 3.10
CA GLY A 711 -43.35 -71.51 3.15
C GLY A 711 -42.83 -71.90 1.77
N THR A 712 -43.74 -72.27 0.85
CA THR A 712 -43.36 -72.58 -0.55
C THR A 712 -42.84 -71.34 -1.28
N ARG A 713 -43.41 -70.15 -1.00
CA ARG A 713 -42.91 -68.87 -1.52
C ARG A 713 -41.48 -68.62 -1.05
N PHE A 714 -41.20 -68.81 0.24
CA PHE A 714 -39.85 -68.65 0.80
C PHE A 714 -38.83 -69.62 0.19
N ILE A 715 -39.15 -70.91 0.10
CA ILE A 715 -38.25 -71.94 -0.45
C ILE A 715 -37.87 -71.66 -1.91
N ASN A 716 -38.80 -71.09 -2.69
CA ASN A 716 -38.58 -70.79 -4.11
C ASN A 716 -38.00 -69.39 -4.37
N LEU A 717 -37.66 -68.61 -3.33
CA LEU A 717 -37.03 -67.31 -3.50
C LEU A 717 -35.64 -67.45 -4.13
N LYS A 718 -35.42 -66.75 -5.25
CA LYS A 718 -34.10 -66.65 -5.88
C LYS A 718 -33.37 -65.42 -5.34
N ILE A 719 -32.52 -65.64 -4.34
CA ILE A 719 -31.73 -64.57 -3.74
C ILE A 719 -30.41 -64.43 -4.50
N VAL A 720 -30.14 -63.22 -5.03
CA VAL A 720 -28.88 -62.87 -5.69
C VAL A 720 -27.98 -62.17 -4.68
N ASP A 721 -27.53 -62.93 -3.69
CA ASP A 721 -26.59 -62.51 -2.66
C ASP A 721 -25.50 -63.59 -2.53
N PRO A 722 -24.23 -63.28 -2.79
CA PRO A 722 -23.15 -64.27 -2.75
C PRO A 722 -22.86 -64.85 -1.36
N TYR A 723 -23.25 -64.14 -0.30
CA TYR A 723 -22.83 -64.45 1.07
C TYR A 723 -23.97 -64.97 1.94
N LEU A 724 -25.23 -64.72 1.60
CA LEU A 724 -26.38 -65.14 2.40
C LEU A 724 -26.55 -66.66 2.38
N GLU A 725 -26.58 -67.29 3.56
CA GLU A 725 -26.86 -68.71 3.72
C GLU A 725 -28.36 -68.93 3.93
N THR A 726 -28.97 -69.75 3.08
CA THR A 726 -30.42 -69.97 3.06
C THR A 726 -30.84 -71.40 3.40
N LYS A 727 -29.91 -72.36 3.35
CA LYS A 727 -30.24 -73.79 3.50
C LYS A 727 -30.81 -74.11 4.87
N SER A 728 -30.21 -73.59 5.93
CA SER A 728 -30.64 -73.82 7.31
C SER A 728 -32.10 -73.37 7.53
N SER A 729 -32.43 -72.16 7.08
CA SER A 729 -33.80 -71.62 7.16
C SER A 729 -34.78 -72.37 6.27
N VAL A 730 -34.37 -72.77 5.05
CA VAL A 730 -35.19 -73.60 4.15
C VAL A 730 -35.53 -74.94 4.80
N THR A 731 -34.55 -75.64 5.37
CA THR A 731 -34.77 -76.90 6.09
C THR A 731 -35.71 -76.71 7.28
N ALA A 732 -35.56 -75.62 8.05
CA ALA A 732 -36.46 -75.32 9.17
C ALA A 732 -37.92 -75.11 8.71
N VAL A 733 -38.13 -74.42 7.59
CA VAL A 733 -39.46 -74.23 6.98
C VAL A 733 -40.04 -75.57 6.54
N GLU A 734 -39.25 -76.41 5.87
CA GLU A 734 -39.66 -77.74 5.44
C GLU A 734 -40.03 -78.65 6.62
N ASP A 735 -39.23 -78.65 7.69
CA ASP A 735 -39.47 -79.46 8.90
C ASP A 735 -40.76 -79.04 9.61
N ILE A 736 -41.03 -77.73 9.73
CA ILE A 736 -42.26 -77.21 10.33
C ILE A 736 -43.49 -77.60 9.49
N LEU A 737 -43.42 -77.43 8.16
CA LEU A 737 -44.51 -77.84 7.27
C LEU A 737 -44.79 -79.35 7.34
N ASN A 738 -43.74 -80.17 7.40
CA ASN A 738 -43.87 -81.62 7.56
C ASN A 738 -44.49 -81.98 8.92
N GLY A 739 -44.11 -81.27 10.00
CA GLY A 739 -44.71 -81.42 11.33
C GLY A 739 -46.21 -81.15 11.32
N PHE A 740 -46.65 -80.04 10.73
CA PHE A 740 -48.07 -79.71 10.59
C PHE A 740 -48.83 -80.71 9.72
N SER A 741 -48.23 -81.18 8.62
CA SER A 741 -48.81 -82.22 7.76
C SER A 741 -49.14 -83.49 8.56
N LYS A 742 -48.23 -83.90 9.46
CA LYS A 742 -48.45 -85.06 10.33
C LYS A 742 -49.58 -84.80 11.34
N ARG A 743 -49.54 -83.67 12.07
CA ARG A 743 -50.59 -83.30 13.03
C ARG A 743 -51.97 -83.21 12.38
N GLN A 744 -52.04 -82.78 11.12
CA GLN A 744 -53.29 -82.72 10.36
C GLN A 744 -53.95 -84.09 10.18
N VAL A 745 -53.16 -85.13 9.95
CA VAL A 745 -53.65 -86.51 9.84
C VAL A 745 -54.16 -87.01 11.20
N ASP A 746 -53.42 -86.72 12.27
CA ASP A 746 -53.75 -87.17 13.64
C ASP A 746 -55.07 -86.55 14.15
N VAL A 747 -55.26 -85.23 13.95
CA VAL A 747 -56.49 -84.51 14.32
C VAL A 747 -57.69 -85.00 13.51
N THR A 748 -57.53 -85.20 12.20
CA THR A 748 -58.61 -85.71 11.33
C THR A 748 -59.06 -87.10 11.79
N THR A 749 -58.11 -88.00 12.09
CA THR A 749 -58.41 -89.36 12.56
C THR A 749 -59.16 -89.35 13.89
N SER A 750 -58.78 -88.46 14.82
CA SER A 750 -59.43 -88.34 16.13
C SER A 750 -60.86 -87.81 16.03
N LEU A 751 -61.11 -86.90 15.08
CA LEU A 751 -62.41 -86.29 14.84
C LEU A 751 -63.39 -87.26 14.14
N ASP A 752 -62.88 -88.11 13.26
CA ASP A 752 -63.63 -89.23 12.68
C ASP A 752 -64.05 -90.24 13.75
N ASN A 753 -63.16 -90.61 14.67
CA ASN A 753 -63.48 -91.51 15.80
C ASN A 753 -64.60 -90.95 16.70
N TRP A 754 -64.58 -89.66 17.03
CA TRP A 754 -65.67 -88.99 17.77
C TRP A 754 -67.00 -89.08 17.02
N THR A 755 -66.98 -88.86 15.70
CA THR A 755 -68.16 -88.93 14.85
C THR A 755 -68.78 -90.32 14.86
N THR A 756 -67.95 -91.38 14.81
CA THR A 756 -68.42 -92.78 14.89
C THR A 756 -69.02 -93.12 16.26
N GLN A 757 -68.37 -92.72 17.37
CA GLN A 757 -68.86 -93.03 18.72
C GLN A 757 -70.24 -92.41 19.02
N ILE A 758 -70.50 -91.19 18.54
CA ILE A 758 -71.79 -90.52 18.72
C ILE A 758 -72.89 -91.21 17.90
N ALA A 759 -72.58 -91.68 16.69
CA ALA A 759 -73.52 -92.41 15.84
C ALA A 759 -73.97 -93.74 16.47
N GLU A 760 -73.02 -94.53 17.01
CA GLU A 760 -73.31 -95.81 17.68
C GLU A 760 -74.22 -95.64 18.91
N LYS A 761 -74.03 -94.57 19.70
CA LYS A 761 -74.87 -94.29 20.88
C LYS A 761 -76.34 -94.06 20.51
N ARG A 762 -76.60 -93.33 19.41
CA ARG A 762 -77.96 -92.99 18.94
C ARG A 762 -78.79 -94.21 18.56
N GLU A 763 -78.16 -95.19 17.92
CA GLU A 763 -78.84 -96.39 17.43
C GLU A 763 -79.42 -97.23 18.57
N VAL A 764 -78.71 -97.31 19.70
CA VAL A 764 -79.12 -98.06 20.90
C VAL A 764 -80.34 -97.44 21.59
N GLU A 765 -80.43 -96.11 21.68
CA GLU A 765 -81.55 -95.42 22.35
C GLU A 765 -82.88 -95.66 21.62
N ILE A 766 -82.88 -95.67 20.29
CA ILE A 766 -84.09 -95.88 19.47
C ILE A 766 -84.67 -97.29 19.69
N ILE A 767 -83.82 -98.31 19.86
CA ILE A 767 -84.27 -99.69 20.07
C ILE A 767 -84.96 -99.86 21.44
N LEU A 768 -84.48 -99.15 22.47
CA LEU A 768 -84.98 -99.25 23.84
C LEU A 768 -86.41 -98.72 23.99
N GLU A 769 -86.74 -97.59 23.33
CA GLU A 769 -88.09 -96.99 23.40
C GLU A 769 -89.17 -97.93 22.85
N LYS A 770 -88.88 -98.64 21.76
CA LYS A 770 -89.83 -99.56 21.12
C LYS A 770 -90.24 -100.71 22.03
N ILE A 771 -89.29 -101.27 22.78
CA ILE A 771 -89.53 -102.44 23.65
C ILE A 771 -90.32 -102.07 24.90
N MET A 772 -90.18 -100.84 25.40
CA MET A 772 -90.97 -100.36 26.54
C MET A 772 -92.45 -100.25 26.19
N SER A 773 -92.79 -99.75 25.01
CA SER A 773 -94.18 -99.60 24.54
C SER A 773 -94.92 -100.94 24.51
N ASP A 774 -94.31 -101.98 23.96
CA ASP A 774 -95.01 -103.25 23.76
C ASP A 774 -95.24 -104.05 25.07
N ASN A 775 -94.45 -103.79 26.11
CA ASN A 775 -94.59 -104.44 27.42
C ASN A 775 -95.80 -103.93 28.21
N GLU A 776 -96.17 -102.66 28.04
CA GLU A 776 -97.33 -102.05 28.71
C GLU A 776 -98.65 -102.67 28.22
N GLU A 777 -98.75 -102.98 26.92
CA GLU A 777 -99.92 -103.65 26.34
C GLU A 777 -100.15 -105.04 26.94
N THR A 778 -99.08 -105.82 27.17
CA THR A 778 -99.17 -107.20 27.67
C THR A 778 -99.64 -107.27 29.13
N ALA A 779 -99.27 -106.28 29.95
CA ALA A 779 -99.70 -106.20 31.35
C ALA A 779 -101.22 -106.01 31.48
N THR A 780 -101.85 -105.25 30.59
CA THR A 780 -103.30 -104.96 30.64
C THR A 780 -104.18 -106.18 30.34
N LYS A 781 -103.80 -106.99 29.34
CA LYS A 781 -104.52 -108.23 28.97
C LYS A 781 -104.53 -109.25 30.12
N THR A 782 -103.43 -109.33 30.86
CA THR A 782 -103.26 -110.25 31.99
C THR A 782 -104.21 -109.95 33.15
N THR A 783 -104.49 -108.68 33.45
CA THR A 783 -105.42 -108.29 34.52
C THR A 783 -106.89 -108.57 34.23
N GLN A 784 -107.28 -108.79 32.97
CA GLN A 784 -108.68 -108.98 32.59
C GLN A 784 -109.24 -110.36 33.00
N VAL A 785 -108.35 -111.36 33.20
CA VAL A 785 -108.70 -112.73 33.59
C VAL A 785 -109.35 -112.81 34.98
N ASP A 786 -109.02 -111.90 35.90
CA ASP A 786 -109.61 -111.83 37.25
C ASP A 786 -111.14 -111.63 37.22
N THR A 787 -111.67 -110.97 36.19
CA THR A 787 -113.11 -110.65 36.10
C THR A 787 -113.99 -111.86 35.75
N GLN A 788 -113.41 -112.96 35.27
CA GLN A 788 -114.15 -114.12 34.79
C GLN A 788 -114.41 -115.19 35.87
N LEU A 789 -113.85 -115.03 37.08
CA LEU A 789 -113.85 -116.05 38.12
C LEU A 789 -115.22 -116.28 38.80
N TYR A 790 -116.10 -115.28 38.93
CA TYR A 790 -117.37 -115.40 39.66
C TYR A 790 -118.58 -114.90 38.84
N PRO A 791 -119.82 -115.41 39.07
CA PRO A 791 -120.24 -116.45 40.02
C PRO A 791 -119.96 -117.88 39.52
N VAL A 792 -119.64 -118.81 40.43
CA VAL A 792 -119.24 -120.20 40.10
C VAL A 792 -120.39 -121.01 39.49
N PHE A 793 -121.59 -120.97 40.09
CA PHE A 793 -122.79 -121.56 39.50
C PHE A 793 -123.49 -120.54 38.61
N THR A 794 -123.58 -120.83 37.33
CA THR A 794 -124.24 -119.98 36.33
C THR A 794 -125.68 -120.42 35.99
N SER A 795 -126.18 -121.50 36.62
CA SER A 795 -127.51 -122.09 36.38
C SER A 795 -128.37 -122.18 37.65
N THR A 796 -129.70 -122.09 37.52
CA THR A 796 -130.70 -122.18 38.60
C THR A 796 -131.22 -123.61 38.85
N SER A 797 -130.71 -124.62 38.12
CA SER A 797 -131.14 -126.02 38.29
C SER A 797 -130.75 -126.58 39.66
N LEU A 798 -131.68 -127.28 40.32
CA LEU A 798 -131.46 -127.97 41.59
C LEU A 798 -131.00 -129.43 41.39
N ASP A 799 -130.83 -129.86 40.14
CA ASP A 799 -130.33 -131.19 39.80
C ASP A 799 -128.80 -131.23 39.92
N ALA A 800 -128.31 -132.02 40.89
CA ALA A 800 -126.90 -132.13 41.21
C ALA A 800 -126.04 -132.60 40.02
N ARG A 801 -126.59 -133.41 39.10
CA ARG A 801 -125.85 -133.85 37.91
C ARG A 801 -125.62 -132.72 36.92
N GLN A 802 -126.63 -131.88 36.70
CA GLN A 802 -126.52 -130.75 35.77
C GLN A 802 -125.55 -129.68 36.29
N LEU A 803 -125.61 -129.36 37.59
CA LEU A 803 -124.68 -128.42 38.21
C LEU A 803 -123.23 -128.90 38.14
N HIS A 804 -122.99 -130.21 38.23
CA HIS A 804 -121.65 -130.78 38.09
C HIS A 804 -121.08 -130.55 36.68
N THR A 805 -121.86 -130.84 35.63
CA THR A 805 -121.39 -130.66 34.24
C THR A 805 -121.04 -129.20 33.95
N ILE A 806 -121.90 -128.25 34.33
CA ILE A 806 -121.67 -126.81 34.06
C ILE A 806 -120.44 -126.29 34.82
N THR A 807 -120.26 -126.70 36.07
CA THR A 807 -119.11 -126.26 36.88
C THR A 807 -117.80 -126.83 36.33
N SER A 808 -117.82 -128.05 35.78
CA SER A 808 -116.67 -128.67 35.12
C SER A 808 -116.25 -127.94 33.84
N ASP A 809 -117.22 -127.54 33.00
CA ASP A 809 -116.93 -126.80 31.77
C ASP A 809 -116.35 -125.42 32.07
N LYS A 810 -116.89 -124.72 33.08
CA LYS A 810 -116.38 -123.40 33.49
C LYS A 810 -114.95 -123.46 34.05
N LEU A 811 -114.61 -124.50 34.82
CA LEU A 811 -113.25 -124.74 35.28
C LEU A 811 -112.28 -124.89 34.11
N THR A 812 -112.67 -125.64 33.08
CA THR A 812 -111.82 -125.93 31.93
C THR A 812 -111.50 -124.67 31.12
N ASN A 813 -112.50 -123.82 30.87
CA ASN A 813 -112.32 -122.60 30.06
C ASN A 813 -111.40 -121.56 30.73
N VAL A 814 -111.63 -121.27 32.02
CA VAL A 814 -110.86 -120.24 32.74
C VAL A 814 -109.38 -120.63 32.87
N LEU A 815 -109.08 -121.92 33.09
CA LEU A 815 -107.71 -122.40 33.14
C LEU A 815 -106.98 -122.24 31.80
N GLN A 816 -107.69 -122.42 30.68
CA GLN A 816 -107.11 -122.28 29.35
C GLN A 816 -106.71 -120.82 29.02
N ASP A 817 -107.50 -119.84 29.48
CA ASP A 817 -107.19 -118.42 29.28
C ASP A 817 -106.04 -117.95 30.18
N ILE A 818 -105.93 -118.48 31.41
CA ILE A 818 -104.76 -118.24 32.28
C ILE A 818 -103.48 -118.79 31.64
N ASP A 819 -103.51 -119.99 31.06
CA ASP A 819 -102.34 -120.60 30.43
C ASP A 819 -101.85 -119.78 29.21
N LYS A 820 -102.76 -119.26 28.37
CA LYS A 820 -102.40 -118.35 27.26
C LYS A 820 -101.71 -117.08 27.73
N ALA A 821 -102.22 -116.45 28.79
CA ALA A 821 -101.63 -115.24 29.33
C ALA A 821 -100.24 -115.50 29.96
N GLN A 822 -100.01 -116.68 30.55
CA GLN A 822 -98.68 -117.07 31.02
C GLN A 822 -97.68 -117.28 29.88
N ASP A 823 -98.10 -117.84 28.74
CA ASP A 823 -97.24 -118.04 27.57
C ASP A 823 -96.82 -116.71 26.93
N GLU A 824 -97.75 -115.75 26.81
CA GLU A 824 -97.45 -114.42 26.28
C GLU A 824 -96.46 -113.65 27.17
N LEU A 825 -96.62 -113.73 28.49
CA LEU A 825 -95.67 -113.16 29.45
C LEU A 825 -94.28 -113.83 29.38
N GLN A 826 -94.21 -115.15 29.16
CA GLN A 826 -92.95 -115.86 28.95
C GLN A 826 -92.23 -115.36 27.69
N HIS A 827 -92.95 -115.21 26.59
CA HIS A 827 -92.37 -114.73 25.33
C HIS A 827 -91.77 -113.32 25.48
N ARG A 828 -92.46 -112.40 26.16
CA ARG A 828 -91.97 -111.03 26.41
C ARG A 828 -90.68 -110.99 27.24
N ILE A 829 -90.60 -111.82 28.28
CA ILE A 829 -89.40 -111.94 29.12
C ILE A 829 -88.19 -112.38 28.27
N HIS A 830 -88.39 -113.33 27.34
CA HIS A 830 -87.31 -113.81 26.48
C HIS A 830 -86.82 -112.74 25.50
N THR A 831 -87.73 -112.01 24.84
CA THR A 831 -87.35 -110.97 23.88
C THR A 831 -86.63 -109.79 24.52
N THR A 832 -87.02 -109.40 25.74
CA THR A 832 -86.35 -108.30 26.48
C THR A 832 -84.94 -108.70 26.94
N LEU A 833 -84.67 -109.98 27.20
CA LEU A 833 -83.32 -110.49 27.52
C LEU A 833 -82.35 -110.49 26.32
N GLY A 834 -82.85 -110.38 25.08
CA GLY A 834 -82.05 -110.45 23.85
C GLY A 834 -81.28 -109.18 23.47
N ILE A 835 -81.48 -108.05 24.15
CA ILE A 835 -80.85 -106.76 23.82
C ILE A 835 -79.43 -106.71 24.39
N GLN A 836 -78.42 -106.47 23.54
CA GLN A 836 -77.04 -106.19 23.98
C GLN A 836 -76.74 -104.69 23.86
N THR A 837 -76.32 -104.06 24.97
CA THR A 837 -75.87 -102.66 24.99
C THR A 837 -74.67 -102.49 25.93
N LYS A 838 -73.72 -101.65 25.53
CA LYS A 838 -72.57 -101.24 26.36
C LYS A 838 -72.87 -100.00 27.22
N ASN A 839 -74.04 -99.38 27.05
CA ASN A 839 -74.44 -98.20 27.82
C ASN A 839 -75.02 -98.64 29.18
N PRO A 840 -74.40 -98.25 30.31
CA PRO A 840 -74.83 -98.67 31.66
C PRO A 840 -76.24 -98.19 32.03
N GLU A 841 -76.68 -97.01 31.56
CA GLU A 841 -78.05 -96.52 31.83
C GLU A 841 -79.12 -97.33 31.09
N SER A 842 -78.83 -97.73 29.84
CA SER A 842 -79.72 -98.57 29.05
C SER A 842 -79.85 -99.98 29.64
N LEU A 843 -78.76 -100.54 30.20
CA LEU A 843 -78.75 -101.83 30.91
C LEU A 843 -79.67 -101.84 32.14
N GLN A 844 -79.61 -100.78 32.95
CA GLN A 844 -80.41 -100.68 34.18
C GLN A 844 -81.92 -100.62 33.88
N LYS A 845 -82.32 -99.95 32.79
CA LYS A 845 -83.72 -99.91 32.34
C LYS A 845 -84.23 -101.28 31.88
N ILE A 846 -83.39 -102.08 31.20
CA ILE A 846 -83.76 -103.43 30.73
C ILE A 846 -84.02 -104.37 31.92
N GLU A 847 -83.18 -104.34 32.95
CA GLU A 847 -83.36 -105.18 34.14
C GLU A 847 -84.68 -104.89 34.87
N GLN A 848 -85.05 -103.62 35.02
CA GLN A 848 -86.26 -103.23 35.71
C GLN A 848 -87.54 -103.73 35.00
N VAL A 849 -87.55 -103.69 33.67
CA VAL A 849 -88.66 -104.18 32.84
C VAL A 849 -88.85 -105.70 33.00
N ILE A 850 -87.78 -106.48 33.03
CA ILE A 850 -87.83 -107.95 33.20
C ILE A 850 -88.41 -108.34 34.57
N SER A 851 -88.06 -107.59 35.62
CA SER A 851 -88.57 -107.83 36.98
C SER A 851 -90.10 -107.72 37.04
N ASN A 852 -90.67 -106.69 36.38
CA ASN A 852 -92.11 -106.44 36.39
C ASN A 852 -92.89 -107.56 35.67
N LEU A 853 -92.41 -108.03 34.52
CA LEU A 853 -93.06 -109.11 33.76
C LEU A 853 -93.09 -110.45 34.54
N ARG A 854 -92.02 -110.77 35.29
CA ARG A 854 -91.97 -111.98 36.13
C ARG A 854 -92.98 -111.94 37.27
N ALA A 855 -93.18 -110.78 37.89
CA ALA A 855 -94.13 -110.61 38.98
C ALA A 855 -95.59 -110.86 38.53
N LEU A 856 -95.98 -110.32 37.36
CA LEU A 856 -97.31 -110.56 36.76
C LEU A 856 -97.56 -112.04 36.46
N LYS A 857 -96.55 -112.73 35.91
CA LYS A 857 -96.66 -114.17 35.61
C LYS A 857 -96.90 -115.00 36.87
N SER A 858 -96.20 -114.71 37.96
CA SER A 858 -96.35 -115.41 39.24
C SER A 858 -97.73 -115.19 39.87
N LYS A 859 -98.30 -113.97 39.74
CA LYS A 859 -99.64 -113.66 40.24
C LYS A 859 -100.72 -114.51 39.56
N LEU A 860 -100.66 -114.67 38.23
CA LEU A 860 -101.61 -115.49 37.47
C LEU A 860 -101.59 -116.97 37.90
N GLU A 861 -100.40 -117.47 38.22
CA GLU A 861 -100.17 -118.85 38.65
C GLU A 861 -100.86 -119.17 39.98
N GLY A 862 -100.90 -118.20 40.91
CA GLY A 862 -101.65 -118.30 42.16
C GLY A 862 -103.16 -118.35 41.95
N ILE A 863 -103.71 -117.43 41.15
CA ILE A 863 -105.15 -117.38 40.82
C ILE A 863 -105.62 -118.71 40.22
N ARG A 864 -104.82 -119.28 39.32
CA ARG A 864 -105.05 -120.59 38.68
C ARG A 864 -105.26 -121.70 39.71
N TYR A 865 -104.35 -121.77 40.69
CA TYR A 865 -104.34 -122.82 41.70
C TYR A 865 -105.55 -122.72 42.64
N ASP A 866 -105.82 -121.52 43.14
CA ASP A 866 -106.92 -121.28 44.08
C ASP A 866 -108.28 -121.55 43.42
N TYR A 867 -108.48 -121.06 42.19
CA TYR A 867 -109.74 -121.23 41.46
C TYR A 867 -110.01 -122.70 41.13
N LYS A 868 -108.98 -123.44 40.69
CA LYS A 868 -109.07 -124.88 40.43
C LYS A 868 -109.48 -125.65 41.68
N THR A 869 -108.79 -125.38 42.79
CA THR A 869 -109.03 -126.07 44.05
C THR A 869 -110.46 -125.84 44.53
N LEU A 870 -110.97 -124.61 44.44
CA LEU A 870 -112.36 -124.29 44.82
C LEU A 870 -113.39 -125.09 44.02
N LEU A 871 -113.28 -125.09 42.68
CA LEU A 871 -114.26 -125.74 41.82
C LEU A 871 -114.19 -127.27 41.92
N GLU A 872 -113.01 -127.87 42.10
CA GLU A 872 -112.87 -129.32 42.30
C GLU A 872 -113.57 -129.79 43.59
N HIS A 873 -113.48 -129.03 44.68
CA HIS A 873 -114.22 -129.33 45.92
C HIS A 873 -115.74 -129.25 45.72
N ILE A 874 -116.21 -128.24 44.97
CA ILE A 874 -117.63 -128.08 44.63
C ILE A 874 -118.13 -129.26 43.78
N LEU A 875 -117.34 -129.69 42.79
CA LEU A 875 -117.66 -130.84 41.96
C LEU A 875 -117.77 -132.13 42.79
N LYS A 876 -116.81 -132.37 43.70
CA LYS A 876 -116.81 -133.53 44.61
C LYS A 876 -118.08 -133.57 45.47
N PHE A 877 -118.46 -132.43 46.04
CA PHE A 877 -119.68 -132.29 46.83
C PHE A 877 -120.94 -132.66 46.02
N LEU A 878 -121.02 -132.23 44.76
CA LEU A 878 -122.14 -132.58 43.88
C LEU A 878 -122.16 -134.07 43.52
N THR A 879 -121.00 -134.72 43.39
CA THR A 879 -120.91 -136.17 43.17
C THR A 879 -121.46 -136.94 44.37
N GLU A 880 -121.06 -136.58 45.60
CA GLU A 880 -121.53 -137.23 46.84
C GLU A 880 -123.05 -137.09 47.02
N ILE A 881 -123.63 -135.93 46.71
CA ILE A 881 -125.10 -135.74 46.74
C ILE A 881 -125.80 -136.68 45.76
N THR A 882 -125.24 -136.83 44.55
CA THR A 882 -125.81 -137.70 43.52
C THR A 882 -125.76 -139.17 43.94
N GLU A 883 -124.72 -139.58 44.66
CA GLU A 883 -124.54 -140.94 45.17
C GLU A 883 -125.44 -141.23 46.38
N LEU A 884 -125.62 -140.24 47.28
CA LEU A 884 -126.55 -140.31 48.40
C LEU A 884 -128.00 -140.50 47.91
N GLN A 885 -128.43 -139.73 46.91
CA GLN A 885 -129.75 -139.90 46.28
C GLN A 885 -129.94 -141.31 45.74
N ARG A 886 -128.92 -141.88 45.09
CA ARG A 886 -128.95 -143.24 44.54
C ARG A 886 -129.04 -144.32 45.62
N ASN A 887 -128.31 -144.16 46.73
CA ASN A 887 -128.36 -145.08 47.87
C ASN A 887 -129.72 -145.06 48.60
N ILE A 888 -130.34 -143.88 48.70
CA ILE A 888 -131.69 -143.73 49.26
C ILE A 888 -132.71 -144.49 48.40
N ASP A 889 -132.63 -144.32 47.07
CA ASP A 889 -133.52 -145.03 46.13
C ASP A 889 -133.34 -146.56 46.22
N ASP A 890 -132.10 -147.06 46.33
CA ASP A 890 -131.79 -148.50 46.47
C ASP A 890 -132.27 -149.10 47.81
N PHE A 891 -132.25 -148.33 48.91
CA PHE A 891 -132.77 -148.77 50.22
C PHE A 891 -134.27 -149.02 50.18
N PHE A 892 -135.05 -148.11 49.58
CA PHE A 892 -136.49 -148.26 49.42
C PHE A 892 -136.87 -149.39 48.44
N ALA A 893 -136.05 -149.64 47.42
CA ALA A 893 -136.26 -150.77 46.50
C ALA A 893 -136.09 -152.14 47.18
N LYS A 894 -135.16 -152.29 48.14
CA LYS A 894 -134.94 -153.55 48.88
C LYS A 894 -136.02 -153.86 49.92
N GLN A 895 -136.72 -152.85 50.46
CA GLN A 895 -137.83 -153.06 51.40
C GLN A 895 -139.08 -153.68 50.73
N GLN A 896 -139.26 -153.50 49.41
CA GLN A 896 -140.37 -154.12 48.65
C GLN A 896 -140.20 -155.63 48.39
N GLN A 897 -138.99 -156.21 48.54
CA GLN A 897 -138.75 -157.64 48.31
C GLN A 897 -138.89 -158.53 49.55
N GLN A 898 -138.99 -157.97 50.78
CA GLN A 898 -139.21 -158.74 52.02
C GLN A 898 -140.70 -158.94 52.39
N GLN A 899 -141.64 -158.42 51.59
CA GLN A 899 -143.10 -158.60 51.77
C GLN A 899 -143.75 -159.65 50.84
N GLN A 900 -142.97 -160.44 50.07
CA GLN A 900 -143.44 -161.60 49.30
C GLN A 900 -142.84 -162.94 49.79
N GLN A 901 -142.91 -163.16 51.09
CA GLN A 901 -143.03 -164.49 51.71
C GLN A 901 -144.17 -164.46 52.74
#